data_AF-A0A0A6F241-F1
#
_entry.id   AF-A0A0A6F241-F1
#
_cell.length_a   1.000
_cell.length_b   1.000
_cell.length_c   1.000
_cell.angle_alpha   90.00
_cell.angle_beta   90.00
_cell.angle_gamma   90.00
#
_symmetry.space_group_name_H-M   'P 1'
#
loop_
_entity.id
_entity.type
_entity.pdbx_description
1 polymer ?
#
loop_
_entity_poly.entity_id
_entity_poly.type
_entity_poly.pdbx_seq_one_letter_code
_entity_poly.pdbx_strand_id
1 'polypeptide(L)'
;MLIPLQPDDPLYVPGGPNFMPLTRSTQYDANGNPVVGGTETVNTTTPFIDQNQTYTSHASHQVFLREYKFSVDSDGDGVKDSHAISTGRLLDGAIGGMANWAETKAQALTMLGIRLDDYDVHNVPLLLTDAYGRFIPGANGYAQIMLKDGTLLEGTAEGVAVPANAYFTGHAFLNDIAHHAEPVLVDLDHNPATPAVRQTADTDMLDFNGDGVSDEADLVAGEGRIVDADGDHAITLDDLRDVNLDGVINARDLIADDNNPLTYDDEMLDAHFVTGDGRGNENIGLTAVHTIFHAEHNRVVEADKLTIIASGDLAIVNEWLRPAADGTRSAITQAELDAIEALTGTAKTQAIDALDWDGERLFQAGRFSTEMQYQHLVFEEFARRIQPNIDPFIFSNTADIDPAITAEFAHAVYRFGHSMLTDTIEITDPTLSTQSLSLVEAFLNPQAFGEAGLDPVTGEEDAAIAAGAIIRGMTRVEGSEIDEFVPDSLRNFLVGLPLDLAALNIARGRDAGVAAFNVVRAQLYASTNDSQLKPYTSWLDFAQNIKNPLSIVNFVAAYGTHPLITGETTLEGKRAAATLLVMGGADIVVHANAAMGVEEHVLQAPADRLNFLQSKGNWAPSIVDGVNSHETGLNLVDLWIGGLAEEKMEFGGMLGSTFNYVFEHQLESLQNGDRFYYLSRTQGMNMLNELEKSSFADLVMRNSDLGDVHSTHVDGQIFNTADYILELDPLTPQVTNIGEDGTYLAGGTFDPVWEDSFQQAFDPKVVRIAPGEDVDGDGHDDGGMLKYSGGEHVVLGGTEGNDRLYGDKGIDTLWGDGGDDYLNAGTESDQVYAGDGDDIIEDPFGDDFLRGGEGNDVVSGGSGLDIMFGGGGQDFMVGGTDAKEMFAGRGNDFLLGGSGSDGLMGNEGDDWIEGGDGFDSVTGENSNLFFNSPIIGNDILNGGGNDTDYDGESGDDIMIQGAGIQRNNGMAGFDWVIHQGDTTAANSDLGLSAAVNQQAFTLRDRNDLVEALSGWKYADTLTGRQIPLGLVSTGANFPDLLGDDNPRILGNNLYEDGVRLITGLRELLSFKTWDANDADALVMDGSTTDDLLIGGGGADASRGARATTSSTATPLCTSSSACAKTRTGRAPSCSARIR
;
A
#
# COMPACT_ATOMS: atom_id res chain seq x y z
N MET A 1 -1.95 36.12 2.15
CA MET A 1 -1.50 37.52 1.86
C MET A 1 -1.21 37.60 0.37
N LEU A 2 -1.57 38.68 -0.29
CA LEU A 2 -1.46 38.82 -1.75
C LEU A 2 -0.36 39.84 -2.08
N ILE A 3 0.57 39.50 -2.97
CA ILE A 3 1.53 40.46 -3.55
C ILE A 3 0.91 40.99 -4.84
N PRO A 4 0.61 42.29 -4.95
CA PRO A 4 0.16 42.86 -6.20
C PRO A 4 1.28 42.79 -7.24
N LEU A 5 1.00 42.11 -8.36
CA LEU A 5 1.87 42.00 -9.51
C LEU A 5 2.09 43.39 -10.11
N GLN A 6 3.33 43.70 -10.47
CA GLN A 6 3.66 44.96 -11.14
C GLN A 6 3.42 44.84 -12.65
N PRO A 7 3.19 45.95 -13.39
CA PRO A 7 2.95 45.90 -14.84
C PRO A 7 4.07 45.29 -15.70
N ASP A 8 5.26 45.13 -15.14
CA ASP A 8 6.43 44.48 -15.73
C ASP A 8 6.60 43.01 -15.31
N ASP A 9 5.70 42.50 -14.47
CA ASP A 9 5.63 41.09 -14.08
C ASP A 9 5.00 40.27 -15.22
N PRO A 10 5.60 39.14 -15.64
CA PRO A 10 5.06 38.30 -16.71
C PRO A 10 3.67 37.72 -16.43
N LEU A 11 3.22 37.70 -15.16
CA LEU A 11 1.88 37.25 -14.76
C LEU A 11 0.88 38.41 -14.66
N TYR A 12 1.29 39.65 -14.97
CA TYR A 12 0.42 40.83 -14.90
C TYR A 12 -0.51 40.91 -16.12
N VAL A 13 -1.82 40.91 -15.86
CA VAL A 13 -2.89 41.09 -16.83
C VAL A 13 -3.56 42.44 -16.60
N PRO A 14 -3.47 43.42 -17.53
CA PRO A 14 -4.13 44.71 -17.38
C PRO A 14 -5.64 44.58 -17.17
N GLY A 15 -6.13 44.97 -15.98
CA GLY A 15 -7.53 44.84 -15.58
C GLY A 15 -7.92 43.51 -14.91
N GLY A 16 -6.98 42.56 -14.79
CA GLY A 16 -7.15 41.33 -14.01
C GLY A 16 -6.77 41.47 -12.52
N PRO A 17 -6.97 40.41 -11.72
CA PRO A 17 -6.72 40.42 -10.28
C PRO A 17 -5.28 40.79 -9.89
N ASN A 18 -4.29 40.52 -10.75
CA ASN A 18 -2.90 40.99 -10.61
C ASN A 18 -2.31 40.79 -9.21
N PHE A 19 -2.46 39.60 -8.64
CA PHE A 19 -1.83 39.27 -7.37
C PHE A 19 -1.23 37.87 -7.38
N MET A 20 -0.16 37.69 -6.61
CA MET A 20 0.43 36.39 -6.28
C MET A 20 0.13 36.05 -4.82
N PRO A 21 -0.37 34.85 -4.50
CA PRO A 21 -0.50 34.42 -3.12
C PRO A 21 0.89 34.24 -2.48
N LEU A 22 1.13 34.88 -1.33
CA LEU A 22 2.28 34.62 -0.47
C LEU A 22 2.10 33.26 0.21
N THR A 23 2.97 32.32 -0.13
CA THR A 23 3.20 31.14 0.69
C THR A 23 3.96 31.56 1.96
N ARG A 24 3.53 31.06 3.12
CA ARG A 24 4.17 31.37 4.40
C ARG A 24 5.50 30.61 4.46
N SER A 25 6.63 31.32 4.57
CA SER A 25 7.96 30.80 4.89
C SER A 25 8.78 31.90 5.56
N THR A 26 9.74 31.52 6.39
CA THR A 26 10.67 32.45 7.03
C THR A 26 11.71 32.86 6.00
N GLN A 27 11.67 34.12 5.55
CA GLN A 27 12.74 34.65 4.71
C GLN A 27 14.04 34.72 5.52
N TYR A 28 15.14 34.23 4.95
CA TYR A 28 16.49 34.47 5.47
C TYR A 28 17.10 35.64 4.70
N ASP A 29 17.74 36.56 5.41
CA ASP A 29 18.52 37.61 4.78
C ASP A 29 19.77 37.02 4.09
N ALA A 30 20.45 37.81 3.26
CA ALA A 30 21.67 37.40 2.56
C ALA A 30 22.84 36.98 3.48
N ASN A 31 22.69 37.09 4.81
CA ASN A 31 23.64 36.67 5.81
C ASN A 31 23.16 35.45 6.61
N GLY A 32 22.05 34.82 6.22
CA GLY A 32 21.47 33.65 6.88
C GLY A 32 20.74 33.96 8.19
N ASN A 33 20.36 35.23 8.44
CA ASN A 33 19.53 35.56 9.61
C ASN A 33 18.04 35.51 9.24
N PRO A 34 17.17 34.94 10.10
CA PRO A 34 15.73 35.01 9.88
C PRO A 34 15.27 36.48 9.88
N VAL A 35 14.51 36.87 8.86
CA VAL A 35 13.88 38.19 8.77
C VAL A 35 12.87 38.30 9.91
N VAL A 36 13.06 39.30 10.77
CA VAL A 36 12.25 39.52 11.98
C VAL A 36 10.78 39.68 11.59
N GLY A 37 9.96 38.68 11.93
CA GLY A 37 8.52 38.64 11.65
C GLY A 37 8.03 37.42 10.86
N GLY A 38 8.92 36.58 10.33
CA GLY A 38 8.54 35.29 9.74
C GLY A 38 8.22 34.25 10.82
N THR A 39 7.05 33.65 10.76
CA THR A 39 6.74 32.41 11.49
C THR A 39 7.12 31.23 10.60
N GLU A 40 7.96 30.34 11.13
CA GLU A 40 8.27 29.04 10.54
C GLU A 40 6.96 28.28 10.26
N THR A 41 6.84 27.67 9.08
CA THR A 41 5.76 26.70 8.85
C THR A 41 6.01 25.52 9.75
N VAL A 42 5.18 25.39 10.78
CA VAL A 42 5.21 24.24 11.67
C VAL A 42 4.65 23.07 10.88
N ASN A 43 5.48 22.05 10.64
CA ASN A 43 4.96 20.79 10.14
C ASN A 43 4.02 20.21 11.20
N THR A 44 2.74 20.06 10.85
CA THR A 44 1.71 19.50 11.72
C THR A 44 1.55 17.99 11.49
N THR A 45 2.21 17.42 10.47
CA THR A 45 2.25 16.00 10.19
C THR A 45 3.53 15.36 10.71
N THR A 46 3.45 14.07 10.98
CA THR A 46 4.60 13.22 11.28
C THR A 46 5.51 13.11 10.05
N PRO A 47 6.83 12.92 10.25
CA PRO A 47 7.75 12.68 9.14
C PRO A 47 7.73 11.21 8.68
N PHE A 48 6.93 10.34 9.30
CA PHE A 48 6.91 8.90 9.03
C PHE A 48 5.85 8.54 7.98
N ILE A 49 6.01 7.37 7.36
CA ILE A 49 5.00 6.80 6.47
C ILE A 49 4.00 6.06 7.38
N ASP A 50 3.08 6.81 7.98
CA ASP A 50 2.17 6.32 9.04
C ASP A 50 0.69 6.45 8.68
N GLN A 51 0.39 6.57 7.38
CA GLN A 51 -0.98 6.70 6.85
C GLN A 51 -1.80 7.79 7.57
N ASN A 52 -1.16 8.89 7.99
CA ASN A 52 -1.83 10.04 8.58
C ASN A 52 -2.91 10.66 7.66
N GLN A 53 -2.90 10.33 6.37
CA GLN A 53 -3.91 10.70 5.40
C GLN A 53 -5.28 10.09 5.73
N THR A 54 -5.32 8.88 6.31
CA THR A 54 -6.54 8.25 6.82
C THR A 54 -6.73 8.56 8.31
N TYR A 55 -5.67 8.48 9.10
CA TYR A 55 -5.78 8.47 10.56
C TYR A 55 -5.39 9.77 11.27
N THR A 56 -4.98 10.83 10.57
CA THR A 56 -4.42 12.08 11.14
C THR A 56 -3.24 11.92 12.12
N SER A 57 -2.40 12.95 12.22
CA SER A 57 -1.24 12.95 13.12
C SER A 57 -1.56 13.32 14.59
N HIS A 58 -2.83 13.54 14.94
CA HIS A 58 -3.19 14.02 16.29
C HIS A 58 -4.34 13.23 16.94
N ALA A 59 -4.09 12.66 18.12
CA ALA A 59 -5.01 11.82 18.89
C ALA A 59 -6.42 12.44 19.10
N SER A 60 -6.51 13.73 19.44
CA SER A 60 -7.80 14.42 19.54
C SER A 60 -8.52 14.62 18.21
N HIS A 61 -7.80 14.73 17.09
CA HIS A 61 -8.41 14.90 15.78
C HIS A 61 -9.00 13.55 15.32
N GLN A 62 -8.34 12.44 15.65
CA GLN A 62 -8.85 11.07 15.42
C GLN A 62 -10.22 10.80 16.04
N VAL A 63 -10.53 11.43 17.19
CA VAL A 63 -11.80 11.23 17.87
C VAL A 63 -12.98 11.51 16.95
N PHE A 64 -12.89 12.47 16.03
CA PHE A 64 -13.98 12.82 15.13
C PHE A 64 -14.09 11.90 13.89
N LEU A 65 -13.02 11.18 13.55
CA LEU A 65 -12.98 10.23 12.42
C LEU A 65 -13.52 8.84 12.79
N ARG A 66 -13.65 8.53 14.08
CA ARG A 66 -14.09 7.21 14.56
C ARG A 66 -15.60 7.13 14.63
N GLU A 67 -16.15 5.96 14.36
CA GLU A 67 -17.57 5.70 14.59
C GLU A 67 -17.84 5.40 16.08
N TYR A 68 -18.94 5.97 16.60
CA TYR A 68 -19.43 5.71 17.95
C TYR A 68 -20.85 5.18 17.96
N LYS A 69 -21.09 4.25 18.89
CA LYS A 69 -22.44 3.83 19.32
C LYS A 69 -22.63 4.10 20.80
N PHE A 70 -23.86 4.09 21.27
CA PHE A 70 -24.15 4.16 22.71
C PHE A 70 -24.09 2.77 23.34
N SER A 71 -23.62 2.67 24.59
CA SER A 71 -23.34 1.38 25.23
C SER A 71 -24.54 0.52 25.64
N VAL A 72 -25.67 1.11 26.06
CA VAL A 72 -26.88 0.39 26.52
C VAL A 72 -28.13 1.27 26.36
N ASP A 73 -29.23 0.68 25.86
CA ASP A 73 -30.62 1.14 26.06
C ASP A 73 -31.27 0.22 27.12
N SER A 74 -31.09 0.53 28.40
CA SER A 74 -31.35 -0.40 29.51
C SER A 74 -32.81 -0.48 29.94
N ASP A 75 -33.67 0.44 29.49
CA ASP A 75 -35.10 0.39 29.77
C ASP A 75 -36.00 0.25 28.53
N GLY A 76 -35.44 0.30 27.32
CA GLY A 76 -36.13 0.00 26.06
C GLY A 76 -37.26 0.99 25.75
N ASP A 77 -37.17 2.21 26.28
CA ASP A 77 -38.16 3.27 26.09
C ASP A 77 -37.91 4.12 24.82
N GLY A 78 -36.81 3.85 24.12
CA GLY A 78 -36.37 4.59 22.94
C GLY A 78 -35.52 5.83 23.25
N VAL A 79 -35.13 6.04 24.51
CA VAL A 79 -34.23 7.09 25.00
C VAL A 79 -33.04 6.44 25.72
N LYS A 80 -31.90 6.38 25.03
CA LYS A 80 -30.68 5.65 25.42
C LYS A 80 -30.07 6.11 26.76
N ASP A 81 -29.61 5.17 27.58
CA ASP A 81 -29.30 5.34 29.02
C ASP A 81 -27.79 5.51 29.35
N SER A 82 -26.87 5.52 28.37
CA SER A 82 -25.42 5.55 28.64
C SER A 82 -24.53 6.05 27.48
N HIS A 83 -23.30 6.50 27.83
CA HIS A 83 -22.26 7.20 27.04
C HIS A 83 -21.80 6.56 25.73
N ALA A 84 -21.19 7.39 24.85
CA ALA A 84 -20.64 6.97 23.57
C ALA A 84 -19.40 6.07 23.73
N ILE A 85 -19.36 5.00 22.94
CA ILE A 85 -18.29 4.00 22.86
C ILE A 85 -17.89 3.81 21.41
N SER A 86 -16.59 3.66 21.16
CA SER A 86 -16.12 3.39 19.79
C SER A 86 -16.62 2.02 19.34
N THR A 87 -16.94 1.89 18.06
CA THR A 87 -17.28 0.60 17.43
C THR A 87 -16.06 -0.17 16.96
N GLY A 88 -14.91 0.49 16.88
CA GLY A 88 -13.71 0.00 16.18
C GLY A 88 -13.56 0.55 14.77
N ARG A 89 -14.65 1.03 14.16
CA ARG A 89 -14.68 1.50 12.76
C ARG A 89 -14.30 2.98 12.63
N LEU A 90 -13.86 3.36 11.44
CA LEU A 90 -13.95 4.73 10.95
C LEU A 90 -15.42 5.07 10.65
N LEU A 91 -15.78 6.35 10.78
CA LEU A 91 -17.15 6.83 10.57
C LEU A 91 -17.56 6.67 9.10
N ASP A 92 -18.50 5.78 8.84
CA ASP A 92 -19.07 5.61 7.50
C ASP A 92 -20.09 6.70 7.16
N GLY A 93 -20.05 7.14 5.90
CA GLY A 93 -21.03 8.06 5.32
C GLY A 93 -22.31 7.37 4.82
N ALA A 94 -23.32 8.17 4.46
CA ALA A 94 -24.61 7.66 3.99
C ALA A 94 -24.55 6.88 2.68
N ILE A 95 -23.59 7.20 1.80
CA ILE A 95 -23.34 6.49 0.53
C ILE A 95 -22.36 5.30 0.71
N GLY A 96 -22.05 4.93 1.95
CA GLY A 96 -20.92 4.03 2.26
C GLY A 96 -19.57 4.75 2.17
N GLY A 97 -18.51 4.12 2.68
CA GLY A 97 -17.16 4.73 2.68
C GLY A 97 -17.06 5.95 3.60
N MET A 98 -16.25 6.94 3.22
CA MET A 98 -15.93 8.09 4.08
C MET A 98 -17.15 8.96 4.40
N ALA A 99 -17.26 9.40 5.66
CA ALA A 99 -18.26 10.39 6.04
C ALA A 99 -17.93 11.81 5.55
N ASN A 100 -18.96 12.58 5.27
CA ASN A 100 -18.84 14.00 4.91
C ASN A 100 -18.88 14.93 6.15
N TRP A 101 -18.72 16.23 5.92
CA TRP A 101 -18.69 17.21 7.00
C TRP A 101 -20.03 17.32 7.74
N ALA A 102 -21.17 17.21 7.03
CA ALA A 102 -22.49 17.16 7.68
C ALA A 102 -22.61 15.99 8.67
N GLU A 103 -22.18 14.79 8.26
CA GLU A 103 -22.24 13.57 9.06
C GLU A 103 -21.28 13.63 10.26
N THR A 104 -20.09 14.20 10.06
CA THR A 104 -19.11 14.45 11.12
C THR A 104 -19.69 15.40 12.18
N LYS A 105 -20.32 16.51 11.75
CA LYS A 105 -21.05 17.43 12.66
C LYS A 105 -22.18 16.71 13.40
N ALA A 106 -22.96 15.88 12.69
CA ALA A 106 -24.07 15.14 13.27
C ALA A 106 -23.61 14.13 14.34
N GLN A 107 -22.53 13.40 14.09
CA GLN A 107 -21.95 12.49 15.09
C GLN A 107 -21.35 13.26 16.28
N ALA A 108 -20.62 14.36 16.04
CA ALA A 108 -20.06 15.18 17.11
C ALA A 108 -21.17 15.70 18.05
N LEU A 109 -22.31 16.11 17.49
CA LEU A 109 -23.46 16.57 18.26
C LEU A 109 -24.10 15.43 19.06
N THR A 110 -24.41 14.31 18.39
CA THR A 110 -25.22 13.23 18.97
C THR A 110 -24.43 12.32 19.90
N MET A 111 -23.19 11.98 19.56
CA MET A 111 -22.35 11.04 20.32
C MET A 111 -21.39 11.75 21.27
N LEU A 112 -20.72 12.82 20.82
CA LEU A 112 -19.70 13.52 21.62
C LEU A 112 -20.28 14.67 22.46
N GLY A 113 -21.50 15.13 22.15
CA GLY A 113 -22.17 16.21 22.85
C GLY A 113 -21.59 17.60 22.57
N ILE A 114 -20.97 17.77 21.38
CA ILE A 114 -20.29 19.00 20.94
C ILE A 114 -20.97 19.50 19.68
N ARG A 115 -21.33 20.79 19.66
CA ARG A 115 -21.85 21.45 18.46
C ARG A 115 -20.71 22.17 17.75
N LEU A 116 -20.25 21.55 16.66
CA LEU A 116 -19.30 22.16 15.73
C LEU A 116 -20.02 23.22 14.88
N ASP A 117 -19.31 24.31 14.62
CA ASP A 117 -19.66 25.34 13.65
C ASP A 117 -18.82 25.13 12.38
N ASP A 118 -19.27 25.60 11.23
CA ASP A 118 -18.58 25.37 9.95
C ASP A 118 -17.13 25.84 9.92
N TYR A 119 -16.77 26.87 10.69
CA TYR A 119 -15.37 27.30 10.78
C TYR A 119 -14.49 26.35 11.58
N ASP A 120 -15.06 25.44 12.37
CA ASP A 120 -14.32 24.39 13.05
C ASP A 120 -13.76 23.36 12.05
N VAL A 121 -14.21 23.36 10.78
CA VAL A 121 -13.65 22.52 9.69
C VAL A 121 -12.15 22.76 9.48
N HIS A 122 -11.73 24.01 9.64
CA HIS A 122 -10.32 24.42 9.51
C HIS A 122 -9.50 24.10 10.74
N ASN A 123 -10.16 23.91 11.89
CA ASN A 123 -9.49 23.63 13.16
C ASN A 123 -10.49 23.20 14.23
N VAL A 124 -10.51 21.91 14.56
CA VAL A 124 -11.42 21.37 15.58
C VAL A 124 -10.91 21.58 17.02
N PRO A 125 -11.82 21.62 18.02
CA PRO A 125 -11.42 21.78 19.41
C PRO A 125 -10.56 20.62 19.90
N LEU A 126 -9.59 20.94 20.76
CA LEU A 126 -8.77 19.95 21.44
C LEU A 126 -9.60 19.25 22.54
N LEU A 127 -9.79 17.95 22.39
CA LEU A 127 -10.44 17.07 23.33
C LEU A 127 -9.43 16.37 24.25
N LEU A 128 -9.86 16.09 25.47
CA LEU A 128 -9.08 15.27 26.40
C LEU A 128 -9.07 13.81 25.93
N THR A 129 -7.90 13.34 25.54
CA THR A 129 -7.65 11.98 25.02
C THR A 129 -6.48 11.31 25.75
N ASP A 130 -6.38 9.99 25.67
CA ASP A 130 -5.15 9.28 25.98
C ASP A 130 -4.15 9.34 24.80
N ALA A 131 -3.02 8.62 24.92
CA ALA A 131 -1.99 8.62 23.89
C ALA A 131 -2.40 7.93 22.58
N TYR A 132 -3.48 7.14 22.58
CA TYR A 132 -3.94 6.35 21.45
C TYR A 132 -5.20 6.94 20.78
N GLY A 133 -5.70 8.07 21.29
CA GLY A 133 -6.87 8.75 20.71
C GLY A 133 -8.20 8.36 21.35
N ARG A 134 -8.20 7.55 22.41
CA ARG A 134 -9.42 7.30 23.20
C ARG A 134 -9.78 8.57 23.95
N PHE A 135 -10.98 9.13 23.72
CA PHE A 135 -11.42 10.27 24.51
C PHE A 135 -11.71 9.85 25.96
N ILE A 136 -11.35 10.72 26.90
CA ILE A 136 -11.62 10.52 28.32
C ILE A 136 -12.98 11.14 28.62
N PRO A 137 -14.02 10.33 28.92
CA PRO A 137 -15.37 10.86 29.16
C PRO A 137 -15.43 11.64 30.47
N GLY A 138 -16.27 12.67 30.49
CA GLY A 138 -16.62 13.40 31.70
C GLY A 138 -17.64 12.67 32.58
N ALA A 139 -18.22 13.38 33.55
CA ALA A 139 -19.12 12.78 34.54
C ALA A 139 -20.49 12.37 33.97
N ASN A 140 -20.91 13.00 32.89
CA ASN A 140 -22.12 12.71 32.12
C ASN A 140 -21.84 11.79 30.92
N GLY A 141 -20.58 11.37 30.72
CA GLY A 141 -20.20 10.42 29.69
C GLY A 141 -19.86 11.02 28.33
N TYR A 142 -19.86 12.35 28.19
CA TYR A 142 -19.54 13.02 26.94
C TYR A 142 -18.06 13.39 26.86
N ALA A 143 -17.60 13.75 25.65
CA ALA A 143 -16.24 14.23 25.43
C ALA A 143 -15.99 15.55 26.17
N GLN A 144 -14.72 15.81 26.52
CA GLN A 144 -14.32 16.98 27.27
C GLN A 144 -13.39 17.89 26.45
N ILE A 145 -13.80 19.13 26.21
CA ILE A 145 -13.00 20.16 25.52
C ILE A 145 -12.00 20.78 26.50
N MET A 146 -10.75 20.90 26.06
CA MET A 146 -9.66 21.55 26.78
C MET A 146 -9.72 23.08 26.62
N LEU A 147 -9.81 23.82 27.73
CA LEU A 147 -9.84 25.29 27.72
C LEU A 147 -8.48 25.91 28.08
N LYS A 148 -8.21 27.11 27.53
CA LYS A 148 -6.96 27.87 27.75
C LYS A 148 -6.70 28.29 29.21
N ASP A 149 -7.72 28.26 30.05
CA ASP A 149 -7.61 28.54 31.48
C ASP A 149 -7.28 27.29 32.33
N GLY A 150 -7.10 26.14 31.70
CA GLY A 150 -6.79 24.86 32.34
C GLY A 150 -8.03 24.10 32.85
N THR A 151 -9.24 24.56 32.52
CA THR A 151 -10.48 23.84 32.82
C THR A 151 -10.92 22.93 31.68
N LEU A 152 -11.79 21.96 31.98
CA LEU A 152 -12.37 21.03 31.03
C LEU A 152 -13.87 21.32 30.90
N LEU A 153 -14.35 21.44 29.68
CA LEU A 153 -15.77 21.64 29.37
C LEU A 153 -16.34 20.35 28.78
N GLU A 154 -17.18 19.66 29.56
CA GLU A 154 -17.85 18.45 29.10
C GLU A 154 -19.02 18.78 28.15
N GLY A 155 -19.20 17.97 27.11
CA GLY A 155 -20.36 18.00 26.23
C GLY A 155 -21.68 17.70 26.93
N THR A 156 -22.78 17.88 26.21
CA THR A 156 -24.14 17.62 26.71
C THR A 156 -25.01 17.00 25.63
N ALA A 157 -26.14 16.38 26.01
CA ALA A 157 -27.10 15.81 25.06
C ALA A 157 -27.66 16.82 24.04
N GLU A 158 -27.69 18.11 24.38
CA GLU A 158 -28.14 19.18 23.48
C GLU A 158 -26.98 19.75 22.62
N GLY A 159 -25.75 19.30 22.84
CA GLY A 159 -24.54 19.86 22.26
C GLY A 159 -24.08 21.15 22.95
N VAL A 160 -22.78 21.24 23.26
CA VAL A 160 -22.15 22.48 23.70
C VAL A 160 -21.40 23.10 22.52
N ALA A 161 -21.66 24.38 22.25
CA ALA A 161 -20.92 25.12 21.23
C ALA A 161 -19.45 25.29 21.62
N VAL A 162 -18.55 25.21 20.64
CA VAL A 162 -17.11 25.38 20.87
C VAL A 162 -16.82 26.80 21.38
N PRO A 163 -16.28 26.96 22.60
CA PRO A 163 -16.06 28.28 23.16
C PRO A 163 -14.77 28.92 22.59
N ALA A 164 -14.77 30.24 22.39
CA ALA A 164 -13.63 30.96 21.83
C ALA A 164 -12.31 30.82 22.64
N ASN A 165 -12.39 30.43 23.92
CA ASN A 165 -11.23 30.15 24.77
C ASN A 165 -10.78 28.66 24.75
N ALA A 166 -11.31 27.83 23.86
CA ALA A 166 -10.82 26.47 23.64
C ALA A 166 -9.39 26.46 23.09
N TYR A 167 -8.66 25.39 23.41
CA TYR A 167 -7.53 24.95 22.59
C TYR A 167 -8.07 24.24 21.35
N PHE A 168 -7.27 24.26 20.30
CA PHE A 168 -7.57 23.65 19.01
C PHE A 168 -6.40 22.78 18.59
N THR A 169 -6.64 21.77 17.76
CA THR A 169 -5.62 20.79 17.35
C THR A 169 -4.52 21.41 16.49
N GLY A 170 -4.88 22.40 15.68
CA GLY A 170 -4.00 22.97 14.65
C GLY A 170 -4.05 22.21 13.33
N HIS A 171 -5.02 21.31 13.16
CA HIS A 171 -5.24 20.47 11.99
C HIS A 171 -6.61 20.80 11.39
N ALA A 172 -6.65 20.98 10.07
CA ALA A 172 -7.87 21.15 9.31
C ALA A 172 -8.37 19.78 8.82
N PHE A 173 -9.68 19.57 8.90
CA PHE A 173 -10.34 18.44 8.23
C PHE A 173 -10.48 18.69 6.73
N LEU A 174 -10.67 19.95 6.33
CA LEU A 174 -10.74 20.35 4.94
C LEU A 174 -9.92 21.64 4.73
N ASN A 175 -8.95 21.58 3.84
CA ASN A 175 -8.24 22.72 3.26
C ASN A 175 -8.68 22.93 1.80
N ASP A 176 -8.91 21.82 1.09
CA ASP A 176 -9.28 21.80 -0.32
C ASP A 176 -10.80 21.71 -0.40
N ILE A 177 -11.44 22.87 -0.28
CA ILE A 177 -12.90 23.06 -0.30
C ILE A 177 -13.26 23.84 -1.56
N ALA A 178 -14.36 23.49 -2.21
CA ALA A 178 -14.92 24.28 -3.31
C ALA A 178 -14.98 25.78 -2.94
N HIS A 179 -14.51 26.65 -3.83
CA HIS A 179 -14.23 28.05 -3.48
C HIS A 179 -15.43 28.84 -2.95
N HIS A 180 -16.64 28.53 -3.38
CA HIS A 180 -17.88 29.16 -2.92
C HIS A 180 -18.38 28.60 -1.57
N ALA A 181 -17.86 27.44 -1.16
CA ALA A 181 -18.24 26.74 0.06
C ALA A 181 -17.26 26.97 1.23
N GLU A 182 -16.05 27.47 0.95
CA GLU A 182 -15.04 27.68 1.99
C GLU A 182 -15.47 28.81 2.97
N PRO A 183 -15.67 28.52 4.28
CA PRO A 183 -16.03 29.56 5.23
C PRO A 183 -14.79 30.42 5.57
N VAL A 184 -14.75 31.67 5.09
CA VAL A 184 -13.59 32.56 5.30
C VAL A 184 -13.93 33.91 5.96
N LEU A 185 -12.88 34.56 6.47
CA LEU A 185 -12.97 35.95 6.95
C LEU A 185 -12.65 36.90 5.79
N VAL A 186 -13.61 37.75 5.43
CA VAL A 186 -13.51 38.65 4.27
C VAL A 186 -13.21 40.09 4.70
N ASP A 187 -12.24 40.71 4.03
CA ASP A 187 -11.90 42.13 4.18
C ASP A 187 -12.35 42.92 2.94
N LEU A 188 -13.58 43.43 2.97
CA LEU A 188 -14.21 44.08 1.81
C LEU A 188 -13.52 45.38 1.38
N ASP A 189 -12.84 46.10 2.28
CA ASP A 189 -12.21 47.39 1.98
C ASP A 189 -10.71 47.27 1.69
N HIS A 190 -10.16 46.05 1.73
CA HIS A 190 -8.75 45.74 1.53
C HIS A 190 -7.81 46.60 2.41
N ASN A 191 -8.30 47.04 3.56
CA ASN A 191 -7.57 47.86 4.49
C ASN A 191 -7.20 47.00 5.71
N PRO A 192 -5.91 46.65 5.89
CA PRO A 192 -5.48 45.79 7.00
C PRO A 192 -5.69 46.41 8.40
N ALA A 193 -6.15 47.67 8.49
CA ALA A 193 -6.58 48.30 9.74
C ALA A 193 -8.07 48.05 10.09
N THR A 194 -8.88 47.62 9.13
CA THR A 194 -10.28 47.21 9.32
C THR A 194 -10.30 45.72 9.66
N PRO A 195 -10.96 45.27 10.74
CA PRO A 195 -11.09 43.84 11.03
C PRO A 195 -11.90 43.15 9.93
N ALA A 196 -11.41 42.01 9.45
CA ALA A 196 -12.15 41.14 8.54
C ALA A 196 -13.46 40.66 9.19
N VAL A 197 -14.49 40.48 8.37
CA VAL A 197 -15.83 40.05 8.77
C VAL A 197 -15.98 38.56 8.49
N ARG A 198 -16.61 37.83 9.40
CA ARG A 198 -16.96 36.42 9.23
C ARG A 198 -18.08 36.30 8.19
N GLN A 199 -17.88 35.54 7.11
CA GLN A 199 -18.99 35.18 6.24
C GLN A 199 -20.03 34.35 7.00
N THR A 200 -21.26 34.40 6.56
CA THR A 200 -22.36 33.55 7.07
C THR A 200 -22.77 32.54 6.01
N ALA A 201 -23.32 31.40 6.42
CA ALA A 201 -24.11 30.56 5.52
C ALA A 201 -25.07 31.43 4.70
N ASP A 202 -25.22 31.10 3.44
CA ASP A 202 -26.01 31.87 2.49
C ASP A 202 -27.52 31.61 2.72
N THR A 203 -28.32 31.97 1.74
CA THR A 203 -29.73 31.58 1.73
C THR A 203 -30.04 31.22 0.31
N ASP A 204 -30.31 29.94 0.05
CA ASP A 204 -30.45 29.38 -1.30
C ASP A 204 -31.38 30.26 -2.16
N MET A 205 -30.78 31.02 -3.07
CA MET A 205 -31.48 31.91 -4.00
C MET A 205 -30.78 31.84 -5.36
N LEU A 206 -31.49 31.37 -6.37
CA LEU A 206 -31.01 31.33 -7.75
C LEU A 206 -30.91 32.76 -8.30
N ASP A 207 -29.72 33.36 -8.40
CA ASP A 207 -29.51 34.75 -8.86
C ASP A 207 -28.31 34.85 -9.83
N PHE A 208 -28.49 34.39 -11.06
CA PHE A 208 -27.44 34.38 -12.09
C PHE A 208 -26.98 35.78 -12.53
N ASN A 209 -27.74 36.83 -12.20
CA ASN A 209 -27.42 38.21 -12.59
C ASN A 209 -26.85 39.07 -11.45
N GLY A 210 -26.84 38.56 -10.22
CA GLY A 210 -26.23 39.15 -9.03
C GLY A 210 -27.00 40.35 -8.48
N ASP A 211 -28.32 40.41 -8.62
CA ASP A 211 -29.16 41.51 -8.14
C ASP A 211 -29.92 41.23 -6.82
N GLY A 212 -29.73 40.04 -6.26
CA GLY A 212 -30.28 39.52 -5.03
C GLY A 212 -31.74 39.06 -5.16
N VAL A 213 -32.24 38.79 -6.37
CA VAL A 213 -33.63 38.38 -6.62
C VAL A 213 -33.72 37.32 -7.71
N SER A 214 -34.20 36.12 -7.38
CA SER A 214 -34.55 35.10 -8.38
C SER A 214 -35.74 35.54 -9.24
N ASP A 215 -35.50 35.98 -10.48
CA ASP A 215 -36.53 36.46 -11.40
C ASP A 215 -36.26 36.18 -12.90
N GLU A 216 -37.13 36.70 -13.77
CA GLU A 216 -37.06 36.47 -15.23
C GLU A 216 -35.86 37.19 -15.89
N ALA A 217 -35.16 38.06 -15.18
CA ALA A 217 -33.97 38.76 -15.67
C ALA A 217 -32.70 37.89 -15.62
N ASP A 218 -32.67 36.88 -14.73
CA ASP A 218 -31.63 35.86 -14.66
C ASP A 218 -31.48 35.05 -15.97
N LEU A 219 -32.55 35.00 -16.78
CA LEU A 219 -32.61 34.32 -18.08
C LEU A 219 -31.91 35.05 -19.23
N VAL A 220 -31.57 36.35 -19.09
CA VAL A 220 -31.13 37.19 -20.22
C VAL A 220 -29.59 37.31 -20.29
N ALA A 221 -28.88 36.91 -19.24
CA ALA A 221 -27.44 37.15 -19.10
C ALA A 221 -26.52 35.99 -19.57
N GLY A 222 -27.05 34.77 -19.80
CA GLY A 222 -26.25 33.61 -20.20
C GLY A 222 -26.34 33.28 -21.70
N GLU A 223 -25.27 33.49 -22.46
CA GLU A 223 -25.12 32.83 -23.77
C GLU A 223 -24.84 31.33 -23.57
N GLY A 224 -25.91 30.54 -23.53
CA GLY A 224 -25.97 29.14 -23.99
C GLY A 224 -25.55 28.04 -23.02
N ARG A 225 -26.53 27.36 -22.40
CA ARG A 225 -26.58 25.91 -22.09
C ARG A 225 -27.75 25.54 -21.15
N ILE A 226 -28.98 25.95 -21.44
CA ILE A 226 -30.15 25.32 -20.79
C ILE A 226 -31.02 24.73 -21.90
N VAL A 227 -31.16 23.41 -21.88
CA VAL A 227 -32.04 22.66 -22.78
C VAL A 227 -33.31 22.37 -22.00
N ASP A 228 -34.45 22.62 -22.64
CA ASP A 228 -35.77 22.34 -22.05
C ASP A 228 -35.87 20.85 -21.67
N ALA A 229 -36.08 20.60 -20.38
CA ALA A 229 -35.99 19.27 -19.77
C ALA A 229 -37.22 18.40 -20.05
N ASP A 230 -38.37 19.00 -20.40
CA ASP A 230 -39.62 18.28 -20.67
C ASP A 230 -40.00 18.21 -22.16
N GLY A 231 -39.24 18.91 -23.01
CA GLY A 231 -39.33 18.89 -24.46
C GLY A 231 -40.51 19.68 -25.03
N ASP A 232 -41.13 20.58 -24.25
CA ASP A 232 -42.27 21.39 -24.67
C ASP A 232 -41.91 22.68 -25.45
N HIS A 233 -40.61 22.94 -25.59
CA HIS A 233 -39.94 24.10 -26.19
C HIS A 233 -40.16 25.44 -25.45
N ALA A 234 -40.55 25.42 -24.18
CA ALA A 234 -40.55 26.55 -23.27
C ALA A 234 -39.48 26.36 -22.19
N ILE A 235 -38.78 27.45 -21.84
CA ILE A 235 -37.88 27.47 -20.68
C ILE A 235 -38.69 28.09 -19.53
N THR A 236 -38.90 27.32 -18.47
CA THR A 236 -39.71 27.67 -17.28
C THR A 236 -38.82 27.84 -16.03
N LEU A 237 -39.40 28.30 -14.92
CA LEU A 237 -38.72 28.35 -13.62
C LEU A 237 -38.33 26.94 -13.11
N ASP A 238 -38.92 25.90 -13.68
CA ASP A 238 -38.57 24.52 -13.39
C ASP A 238 -37.42 24.01 -14.26
N ASP A 239 -37.05 24.69 -15.38
CA ASP A 239 -35.89 24.39 -16.25
C ASP A 239 -34.61 25.16 -15.86
N LEU A 240 -34.73 26.16 -14.98
CA LEU A 240 -33.66 27.08 -14.55
C LEU A 240 -32.81 26.57 -13.37
N ARG A 241 -32.85 25.26 -13.08
CA ARG A 241 -32.34 24.67 -11.85
C ARG A 241 -31.31 23.56 -12.11
N ASP A 242 -30.48 23.67 -13.14
CA ASP A 242 -29.37 22.75 -13.41
C ASP A 242 -28.08 23.60 -13.41
N VAL A 243 -27.32 23.51 -12.32
CA VAL A 243 -26.14 24.36 -12.05
C VAL A 243 -24.83 23.60 -12.32
N ASN A 244 -24.84 22.27 -12.20
CA ASN A 244 -23.70 21.40 -12.47
C ASN A 244 -23.57 21.01 -13.98
N LEU A 245 -24.49 21.47 -14.84
CA LEU A 245 -24.52 21.26 -16.29
C LEU A 245 -24.70 19.79 -16.72
N ASP A 246 -25.32 18.97 -15.87
CA ASP A 246 -25.52 17.54 -16.11
C ASP A 246 -26.78 17.22 -16.96
N GLY A 247 -27.65 18.20 -17.19
CA GLY A 247 -28.89 18.07 -17.95
C GLY A 247 -30.09 17.54 -17.14
N VAL A 248 -29.98 17.40 -15.82
CA VAL A 248 -30.97 16.74 -14.93
C VAL A 248 -31.17 17.53 -13.62
N ILE A 249 -32.29 18.27 -13.56
CA ILE A 249 -32.68 19.06 -12.39
C ILE A 249 -33.07 18.18 -11.20
N ASN A 250 -32.32 18.26 -10.12
CA ASN A 250 -32.55 17.50 -8.89
C ASN A 250 -32.21 18.32 -7.62
N ALA A 251 -32.24 17.69 -6.43
CA ALA A 251 -32.01 18.40 -5.16
C ALA A 251 -30.56 18.92 -5.00
N ARG A 252 -29.63 18.43 -5.83
CA ARG A 252 -28.21 18.79 -5.84
C ARG A 252 -27.94 20.13 -6.52
N ASP A 253 -28.90 20.65 -7.28
CA ASP A 253 -28.81 21.95 -7.97
C ASP A 253 -29.23 23.15 -7.12
N LEU A 254 -29.60 22.94 -5.85
CA LEU A 254 -29.93 24.00 -4.89
C LEU A 254 -28.68 24.70 -4.31
N ILE A 255 -27.51 24.33 -4.81
CA ILE A 255 -26.15 24.69 -4.37
C ILE A 255 -25.62 25.80 -5.29
N ALA A 256 -26.25 26.97 -5.23
CA ALA A 256 -25.96 28.08 -6.14
C ALA A 256 -25.34 29.24 -5.38
N ASP A 257 -24.06 29.54 -5.65
CA ASP A 257 -23.36 30.72 -5.13
C ASP A 257 -24.13 32.01 -5.49
N ASP A 258 -24.69 32.67 -4.48
CA ASP A 258 -25.35 33.97 -4.59
C ASP A 258 -24.38 35.12 -4.94
N ASN A 259 -23.10 34.79 -5.18
CA ASN A 259 -21.98 35.68 -5.51
C ASN A 259 -21.80 36.81 -4.49
N ASN A 260 -22.34 36.65 -3.29
CA ASN A 260 -22.26 37.65 -2.26
C ASN A 260 -21.00 37.38 -1.42
N PRO A 261 -20.04 38.33 -1.38
CA PRO A 261 -18.77 38.13 -0.69
C PRO A 261 -18.89 38.10 0.85
N LEU A 262 -20.11 38.14 1.40
CA LEU A 262 -20.40 37.98 2.82
C LEU A 262 -21.04 36.62 3.15
N THR A 263 -21.28 35.79 2.14
CA THR A 263 -21.91 34.48 2.27
C THR A 263 -21.03 33.37 1.70
N TYR A 264 -21.30 32.12 2.10
CA TYR A 264 -20.70 30.89 1.57
C TYR A 264 -21.78 29.79 1.55
N ASP A 265 -21.59 28.80 0.69
CA ASP A 265 -22.48 27.66 0.48
C ASP A 265 -22.21 26.55 1.51
N ASP A 266 -23.10 26.40 2.49
CA ASP A 266 -22.91 25.41 3.56
C ASP A 266 -23.32 23.99 3.16
N GLU A 267 -24.25 23.82 2.21
CA GLU A 267 -24.62 22.52 1.65
C GLU A 267 -23.45 21.87 0.89
N MET A 268 -22.74 22.64 0.07
CA MET A 268 -21.56 22.15 -0.64
C MET A 268 -20.41 21.87 0.32
N LEU A 269 -20.22 22.71 1.34
CA LEU A 269 -19.25 22.44 2.40
C LEU A 269 -19.56 21.11 3.08
N ASP A 270 -20.83 20.87 3.39
CA ASP A 270 -21.32 19.67 4.04
C ASP A 270 -21.17 18.40 3.19
N ALA A 271 -21.08 18.54 1.87
CA ALA A 271 -20.84 17.43 0.95
C ALA A 271 -19.37 16.95 0.91
N HIS A 272 -18.40 17.74 1.35
CA HIS A 272 -16.98 17.35 1.29
C HIS A 272 -16.64 16.24 2.29
N PHE A 273 -15.84 15.26 1.84
CA PHE A 273 -15.46 14.08 2.63
C PHE A 273 -14.39 14.40 3.67
N VAL A 274 -14.57 13.90 4.89
CA VAL A 274 -13.66 14.19 6.01
C VAL A 274 -12.62 13.08 6.13
N THR A 275 -11.34 13.44 5.99
CA THR A 275 -10.23 12.48 6.10
C THR A 275 -9.19 12.91 7.15
N GLY A 276 -8.14 12.11 7.33
CA GLY A 276 -7.03 12.46 8.21
C GLY A 276 -6.18 13.63 7.72
N ASP A 277 -6.23 13.93 6.41
CA ASP A 277 -5.58 15.05 5.74
C ASP A 277 -6.58 16.01 5.09
N GLY A 278 -6.36 17.31 5.26
CA GLY A 278 -7.27 18.34 4.75
C GLY A 278 -7.39 18.41 3.23
N ARG A 279 -6.57 17.68 2.47
CA ARG A 279 -6.52 17.73 1.00
C ARG A 279 -7.19 16.52 0.35
N GLY A 280 -7.84 15.64 1.11
CA GLY A 280 -8.46 14.42 0.58
C GLY A 280 -9.50 14.63 -0.54
N ASN A 281 -10.02 15.85 -0.70
CA ASN A 281 -10.99 16.22 -1.74
C ASN A 281 -10.37 17.03 -2.90
N GLU A 282 -9.04 17.12 -3.00
CA GLU A 282 -8.37 17.90 -4.05
C GLU A 282 -8.93 17.53 -5.42
N ASN A 283 -8.98 16.22 -5.73
CA ASN A 283 -9.63 15.67 -6.93
C ASN A 283 -10.31 14.33 -6.61
N ILE A 284 -11.31 13.93 -7.42
CA ILE A 284 -12.08 12.69 -7.21
C ILE A 284 -11.25 11.40 -7.24
N GLY A 285 -10.12 11.37 -7.95
CA GLY A 285 -9.21 10.23 -7.98
C GLY A 285 -8.50 10.03 -6.64
N LEU A 286 -8.11 11.13 -5.99
CA LEU A 286 -7.60 11.10 -4.62
C LEU A 286 -8.68 10.64 -3.64
N THR A 287 -9.91 11.16 -3.76
CA THR A 287 -11.05 10.72 -2.96
C THR A 287 -11.27 9.21 -3.08
N ALA A 288 -11.19 8.64 -4.29
CA ALA A 288 -11.31 7.20 -4.51
C ALA A 288 -10.27 6.38 -3.72
N VAL A 289 -9.00 6.77 -3.76
CA VAL A 289 -7.94 6.08 -3.01
C VAL A 289 -8.17 6.16 -1.50
N HIS A 290 -8.63 7.31 -1.00
CA HIS A 290 -8.98 7.43 0.42
C HIS A 290 -10.17 6.55 0.82
N THR A 291 -11.19 6.42 -0.04
CA THR A 291 -12.32 5.50 0.16
C THR A 291 -11.85 4.06 0.30
N ILE A 292 -10.91 3.63 -0.55
CA ILE A 292 -10.34 2.28 -0.54
C ILE A 292 -9.66 1.97 0.81
N PHE A 293 -8.80 2.87 1.33
CA PHE A 293 -8.15 2.65 2.64
C PHE A 293 -9.10 2.78 3.83
N HIS A 294 -10.16 3.60 3.72
CA HIS A 294 -11.21 3.69 4.72
C HIS A 294 -12.00 2.37 4.81
N ALA A 295 -12.39 1.83 3.64
CA ALA A 295 -13.06 0.55 3.54
C ALA A 295 -12.18 -0.58 4.09
N GLU A 296 -10.88 -0.59 3.78
CA GLU A 296 -9.95 -1.62 4.27
C GLU A 296 -9.86 -1.63 5.79
N HIS A 297 -9.79 -0.47 6.45
CA HIS A 297 -9.81 -0.40 7.92
C HIS A 297 -11.07 -1.05 8.49
N ASN A 298 -12.24 -0.68 7.97
CA ASN A 298 -13.51 -1.20 8.45
C ASN A 298 -13.65 -2.70 8.16
N ARG A 299 -13.17 -3.17 7.00
CA ARG A 299 -13.12 -4.60 6.64
C ARG A 299 -12.26 -5.39 7.61
N VAL A 300 -11.04 -4.90 7.92
CA VAL A 300 -10.13 -5.57 8.88
C VAL A 300 -10.74 -5.64 10.27
N VAL A 301 -11.43 -4.59 10.73
CA VAL A 301 -12.14 -4.63 12.02
C VAL A 301 -13.20 -5.73 12.07
N GLU A 302 -13.93 -5.95 10.97
CA GLU A 302 -14.89 -7.05 10.90
C GLU A 302 -14.21 -8.43 10.77
N ALA A 303 -13.12 -8.51 10.00
CA ALA A 303 -12.32 -9.73 9.88
C ALA A 303 -11.71 -10.15 11.23
N ASP A 304 -11.19 -9.21 12.02
CA ASP A 304 -10.67 -9.46 13.36
C ASP A 304 -11.73 -10.09 14.26
N LYS A 305 -12.97 -9.55 14.27
CA LYS A 305 -14.07 -10.13 15.05
C LYS A 305 -14.37 -11.56 14.61
N LEU A 306 -14.38 -11.83 13.30
CA LEU A 306 -14.63 -13.17 12.76
C LEU A 306 -13.53 -14.16 13.17
N THR A 307 -12.26 -13.78 13.03
CA THR A 307 -11.09 -14.60 13.40
C THR A 307 -11.06 -14.87 14.90
N ILE A 308 -11.31 -13.86 15.73
CA ILE A 308 -11.37 -14.00 17.19
C ILE A 308 -12.46 -15.01 17.59
N ILE A 309 -13.64 -14.94 16.97
CA ILE A 309 -14.73 -15.87 17.24
C ILE A 309 -14.40 -17.27 16.72
N ALA A 310 -13.80 -17.39 15.53
CA ALA A 310 -13.43 -18.66 14.92
C ALA A 310 -12.35 -19.43 15.71
N SER A 311 -11.57 -18.74 16.56
CA SER A 311 -10.61 -19.40 17.46
C SER A 311 -11.26 -20.39 18.44
N GLY A 312 -12.54 -20.23 18.76
CA GLY A 312 -13.23 -21.01 19.80
C GLY A 312 -12.70 -20.82 21.22
N ASP A 313 -11.68 -19.97 21.42
CA ASP A 313 -11.06 -19.73 22.72
C ASP A 313 -11.81 -18.64 23.49
N LEU A 314 -12.57 -19.10 24.49
CA LEU A 314 -13.34 -18.23 25.38
C LEU A 314 -12.48 -17.19 26.12
N ALA A 315 -11.23 -17.50 26.45
CA ALA A 315 -10.33 -16.58 27.13
C ALA A 315 -9.93 -15.43 26.20
N ILE A 316 -9.56 -15.75 24.95
CA ILE A 316 -9.23 -14.79 23.91
C ILE A 316 -10.44 -13.92 23.60
N VAL A 317 -11.60 -14.52 23.27
CA VAL A 317 -12.82 -13.75 22.96
C VAL A 317 -13.16 -12.76 24.07
N ASN A 318 -13.15 -13.20 25.33
CA ASN A 318 -13.45 -12.32 26.46
C ASN A 318 -12.37 -11.26 26.74
N GLU A 319 -11.18 -11.36 26.18
CA GLU A 319 -10.14 -10.33 26.27
C GLU A 319 -10.39 -9.16 25.32
N TRP A 320 -11.09 -9.40 24.21
CA TRP A 320 -11.46 -8.40 23.21
C TRP A 320 -12.82 -7.74 23.48
N LEU A 321 -13.58 -8.25 24.47
CA LEU A 321 -14.79 -7.62 24.97
C LEU A 321 -14.49 -6.59 26.06
N ARG A 322 -15.33 -5.56 26.18
CA ARG A 322 -15.14 -4.49 27.16
C ARG A 322 -15.17 -5.03 28.61
N PRO A 323 -14.24 -4.60 29.46
CA PRO A 323 -14.29 -4.92 30.89
C PRO A 323 -15.43 -4.14 31.57
N ALA A 324 -16.18 -4.74 32.50
CA ALA A 324 -17.17 -4.00 33.28
C ALA A 324 -16.51 -3.10 34.33
N ALA A 325 -17.24 -2.08 34.79
CA ALA A 325 -16.74 -1.02 35.66
C ALA A 325 -16.23 -1.47 37.05
N ASP A 326 -16.54 -2.70 37.49
CA ASP A 326 -16.06 -3.29 38.74
C ASP A 326 -14.88 -4.28 38.56
N GLY A 327 -14.35 -4.41 37.34
CA GLY A 327 -13.28 -5.33 36.99
C GLY A 327 -13.75 -6.76 36.72
N THR A 328 -15.06 -7.05 36.79
CA THR A 328 -15.64 -8.27 36.22
C THR A 328 -15.88 -8.05 34.72
N ARG A 329 -15.60 -9.00 33.85
CA ARG A 329 -15.81 -8.82 32.40
C ARG A 329 -17.28 -9.06 32.06
N SER A 330 -17.86 -8.34 31.11
CA SER A 330 -19.12 -8.68 30.42
C SER A 330 -18.89 -9.92 29.55
N ALA A 331 -18.42 -11.00 30.18
CA ALA A 331 -17.91 -12.17 29.51
C ALA A 331 -19.06 -13.03 29.01
N ILE A 332 -18.93 -13.49 27.77
CA ILE A 332 -19.78 -14.56 27.27
C ILE A 332 -19.35 -15.88 27.90
N THR A 333 -20.25 -16.86 27.87
CA THR A 333 -20.01 -18.24 28.27
C THR A 333 -19.64 -19.10 27.06
N GLN A 334 -18.96 -20.23 27.28
CA GLN A 334 -18.68 -21.18 26.19
C GLN A 334 -19.94 -21.58 25.42
N ALA A 335 -21.06 -21.77 26.13
CA ALA A 335 -22.32 -22.15 25.49
C ALA A 335 -22.90 -21.04 24.58
N GLU A 336 -22.58 -19.77 24.84
CA GLU A 336 -22.94 -18.66 23.96
C GLU A 336 -21.99 -18.58 22.76
N LEU A 337 -20.69 -18.81 22.96
CA LEU A 337 -19.71 -18.90 21.87
C LEU A 337 -20.05 -20.04 20.90
N ASP A 338 -20.24 -21.27 21.41
CA ASP A 338 -20.65 -22.43 20.62
C ASP A 338 -21.97 -22.17 19.84
N ALA A 339 -22.88 -21.38 20.43
CA ALA A 339 -24.14 -21.02 19.78
C ALA A 339 -23.95 -20.01 18.65
N ILE A 340 -23.00 -19.08 18.77
CA ILE A 340 -22.64 -18.13 17.71
C ILE A 340 -21.92 -18.87 16.56
N GLU A 341 -20.97 -19.76 16.89
CA GLU A 341 -20.23 -20.55 15.90
C GLU A 341 -21.14 -21.46 15.06
N ALA A 342 -22.23 -21.97 15.65
CA ALA A 342 -23.21 -22.78 14.93
C ALA A 342 -24.10 -21.99 13.96
N LEU A 343 -24.06 -20.66 13.97
CA LEU A 343 -24.79 -19.81 13.02
C LEU A 343 -24.00 -19.67 11.71
N THR A 344 -24.70 -19.34 10.62
CA THR A 344 -24.10 -19.08 9.31
C THR A 344 -24.68 -17.82 8.68
N GLY A 345 -23.91 -17.23 7.75
CA GLY A 345 -24.30 -16.02 7.01
C GLY A 345 -24.66 -14.85 7.93
N THR A 346 -25.64 -14.05 7.51
CA THR A 346 -26.06 -12.81 8.19
C THR A 346 -26.44 -13.02 9.67
N ALA A 347 -26.99 -14.18 10.02
CA ALA A 347 -27.36 -14.47 11.40
C ALA A 347 -26.13 -14.57 12.32
N LYS A 348 -25.02 -15.10 11.81
CA LYS A 348 -23.73 -15.15 12.53
C LYS A 348 -23.19 -13.73 12.71
N THR A 349 -23.10 -12.95 11.64
CA THR A 349 -22.63 -11.55 11.67
C THR A 349 -23.41 -10.72 12.68
N GLN A 350 -24.75 -10.78 12.66
CA GLN A 350 -25.59 -10.06 13.62
C GLN A 350 -25.36 -10.49 15.08
N ALA A 351 -25.09 -11.77 15.33
CA ALA A 351 -24.80 -12.25 16.67
C ALA A 351 -23.42 -11.80 17.17
N ILE A 352 -22.43 -11.73 16.28
CA ILE A 352 -21.08 -11.22 16.54
C ILE A 352 -21.13 -9.72 16.84
N ASP A 353 -21.83 -8.92 16.03
CA ASP A 353 -21.94 -7.47 16.22
C ASP A 353 -22.71 -7.05 17.47
N ALA A 354 -23.59 -7.94 17.96
CA ALA A 354 -24.33 -7.74 19.20
C ALA A 354 -23.45 -7.89 20.46
N LEU A 355 -22.22 -8.43 20.34
CA LEU A 355 -21.30 -8.53 21.46
C LEU A 355 -20.75 -7.15 21.86
N ASP A 356 -20.37 -7.05 23.14
CA ASP A 356 -19.88 -5.81 23.72
C ASP A 356 -18.37 -5.61 23.51
N TRP A 357 -17.97 -5.49 22.23
CA TRP A 357 -16.58 -5.34 21.81
C TRP A 357 -15.86 -4.11 22.38
N ASP A 358 -14.58 -4.26 22.73
CA ASP A 358 -13.70 -3.13 23.01
C ASP A 358 -13.28 -2.45 21.70
N GLY A 359 -14.13 -1.54 21.24
CA GLY A 359 -13.90 -0.81 19.98
C GLY A 359 -12.61 0.01 19.97
N GLU A 360 -12.06 0.42 21.12
CA GLU A 360 -10.76 1.08 21.09
C GLU A 360 -9.65 0.11 20.68
N ARG A 361 -9.69 -1.11 21.21
CA ARG A 361 -8.72 -2.16 20.87
C ARG A 361 -8.88 -2.58 19.41
N LEU A 362 -10.10 -2.76 18.94
CA LEU A 362 -10.39 -3.08 17.53
C LEU A 362 -9.88 -1.97 16.59
N PHE A 363 -10.12 -0.71 16.91
CA PHE A 363 -9.63 0.41 16.09
C PHE A 363 -8.10 0.40 15.96
N GLN A 364 -7.37 0.14 17.06
CA GLN A 364 -5.90 0.07 17.01
C GLN A 364 -5.40 -1.16 16.25
N ALA A 365 -6.12 -2.29 16.33
CA ALA A 365 -5.80 -3.50 15.57
C ALA A 365 -5.98 -3.25 14.06
N GLY A 366 -7.15 -2.75 13.65
CA GLY A 366 -7.41 -2.37 12.25
C GLY A 366 -6.41 -1.33 11.74
N ARG A 367 -6.16 -0.27 12.53
CA ARG A 367 -5.15 0.75 12.20
C ARG A 367 -3.76 0.16 12.02
N PHE A 368 -3.33 -0.73 12.92
CA PHE A 368 -2.02 -1.37 12.83
C PHE A 368 -1.87 -2.11 11.51
N SER A 369 -2.83 -2.98 11.17
CA SER A 369 -2.79 -3.77 9.94
C SER A 369 -2.78 -2.89 8.68
N THR A 370 -3.69 -1.91 8.59
CA THR A 370 -3.77 -1.03 7.43
C THR A 370 -2.51 -0.15 7.28
N GLU A 371 -1.93 0.35 8.37
CA GLU A 371 -0.68 1.13 8.31
C GLU A 371 0.48 0.29 7.80
N MET A 372 0.60 -0.97 8.23
CA MET A 372 1.68 -1.86 7.77
C MET A 372 1.52 -2.16 6.28
N GLN A 373 0.28 -2.40 5.83
CA GLN A 373 -0.02 -2.59 4.41
C GLN A 373 0.31 -1.35 3.58
N TYR A 374 -0.05 -0.16 4.06
CA TYR A 374 0.31 1.08 3.40
C TYR A 374 1.83 1.23 3.25
N GLN A 375 2.60 0.94 4.29
CA GLN A 375 4.07 0.98 4.23
C GLN A 375 4.64 -0.02 3.23
N HIS A 376 4.14 -1.26 3.22
CA HIS A 376 4.52 -2.29 2.25
C HIS A 376 4.30 -1.80 0.81
N LEU A 377 3.06 -1.40 0.47
CA LEU A 377 2.69 -0.97 -0.87
C LEU A 377 3.49 0.25 -1.35
N VAL A 378 3.75 1.22 -0.46
CA VAL A 378 4.53 2.42 -0.80
C VAL A 378 5.95 2.05 -1.24
N PHE A 379 6.59 1.08 -0.59
CA PHE A 379 7.97 0.72 -0.90
C PHE A 379 8.09 -0.33 -2.00
N GLU A 380 7.32 -1.41 -1.91
CA GLU A 380 7.44 -2.56 -2.81
C GLU A 380 6.85 -2.26 -4.18
N GLU A 381 5.73 -1.54 -4.27
CA GLU A 381 5.13 -1.20 -5.57
C GLU A 381 5.48 0.20 -6.05
N PHE A 382 5.19 1.26 -5.28
CA PHE A 382 5.34 2.62 -5.79
C PHE A 382 6.81 3.08 -5.86
N ALA A 383 7.53 3.06 -4.74
CA ALA A 383 8.85 3.67 -4.65
C ALA A 383 9.87 2.93 -5.54
N ARG A 384 9.83 1.59 -5.57
CA ARG A 384 10.68 0.77 -6.45
C ARG A 384 10.30 0.86 -7.92
N ARG A 385 9.04 1.15 -8.27
CA ARG A 385 8.67 1.49 -9.65
C ARG A 385 9.29 2.81 -10.10
N ILE A 386 9.31 3.82 -9.21
CA ILE A 386 9.92 5.13 -9.48
C ILE A 386 11.46 5.03 -9.48
N GLN A 387 12.05 4.30 -8.54
CA GLN A 387 13.48 4.00 -8.44
C GLN A 387 13.74 2.57 -7.95
N PRO A 388 14.11 1.63 -8.85
CA PRO A 388 14.35 0.23 -8.50
C PRO A 388 15.54 -0.03 -7.58
N ASN A 389 16.50 0.90 -7.48
CA ASN A 389 17.72 0.74 -6.69
C ASN A 389 17.61 1.24 -5.24
N ILE A 390 16.40 1.50 -4.72
CA ILE A 390 16.23 1.74 -3.28
C ILE A 390 16.74 0.51 -2.53
N ASP A 391 17.68 0.71 -1.61
CA ASP A 391 18.30 -0.40 -0.89
C ASP A 391 17.23 -1.18 -0.07
N PRO A 392 17.32 -2.52 -0.01
CA PRO A 392 16.42 -3.31 0.83
C PRO A 392 16.67 -3.02 2.31
N PHE A 393 15.59 -3.00 3.10
CA PHE A 393 15.66 -2.78 4.53
C PHE A 393 16.27 -3.98 5.27
N ILE A 394 17.23 -3.73 6.16
CA ILE A 394 17.88 -4.78 6.96
C ILE A 394 17.27 -4.81 8.36
N PHE A 395 16.15 -5.52 8.55
CA PHE A 395 15.43 -5.95 9.79
C PHE A 395 15.43 -5.06 11.06
N SER A 396 16.02 -3.88 11.03
CA SER A 396 16.28 -3.05 12.19
C SER A 396 16.51 -1.61 11.75
N ASN A 397 15.72 -0.73 12.35
CA ASN A 397 15.87 0.70 12.14
C ASN A 397 17.14 1.22 12.85
N THR A 398 17.64 2.36 12.39
CA THR A 398 18.81 3.04 12.98
C THR A 398 18.41 4.39 13.57
N ALA A 399 18.57 4.54 14.90
CA ALA A 399 18.26 5.79 15.60
C ALA A 399 19.20 6.97 15.27
N ASP A 400 20.29 6.72 14.54
CA ASP A 400 21.24 7.74 14.08
C ASP A 400 20.82 8.42 12.77
N ILE A 401 19.77 7.92 12.11
CA ILE A 401 19.19 8.50 10.89
C ILE A 401 18.07 9.47 11.28
N ASP A 402 18.06 10.65 10.65
CA ASP A 402 16.98 11.61 10.79
C ASP A 402 16.00 11.42 9.62
N PRO A 403 14.79 10.90 9.85
CA PRO A 403 13.81 10.66 8.79
C PRO A 403 13.07 11.94 8.36
N ALA A 404 13.41 13.11 8.92
CA ALA A 404 12.74 14.36 8.57
C ALA A 404 12.77 14.63 7.07
N ILE A 405 11.60 14.97 6.53
CA ILE A 405 11.46 15.31 5.11
C ILE A 405 12.27 16.56 4.77
N THR A 406 13.17 16.42 3.80
CA THR A 406 14.03 17.52 3.33
C THR A 406 13.26 18.53 2.47
N ALA A 407 13.74 19.78 2.44
CA ALA A 407 13.12 20.84 1.66
C ALA A 407 13.21 20.57 0.15
N GLU A 408 14.34 20.02 -0.30
CA GLU A 408 14.57 19.58 -1.68
C GLU A 408 13.54 18.53 -2.09
N PHE A 409 13.26 17.55 -1.23
CA PHE A 409 12.25 16.53 -1.48
C PHE A 409 10.84 17.13 -1.56
N ALA A 410 10.38 17.84 -0.53
CA ALA A 410 8.99 18.32 -0.44
C ALA A 410 8.65 19.48 -1.38
N HIS A 411 9.61 20.34 -1.70
CA HIS A 411 9.37 21.57 -2.47
C HIS A 411 9.89 21.51 -3.91
N ALA A 412 10.59 20.44 -4.29
CA ALA A 412 10.98 20.19 -5.67
C ALA A 412 10.77 18.72 -6.07
N VAL A 413 11.51 17.77 -5.52
CA VAL A 413 11.64 16.44 -6.13
C VAL A 413 10.32 15.67 -6.14
N TYR A 414 9.63 15.50 -5.01
CA TYR A 414 8.38 14.74 -4.94
C TYR A 414 7.20 15.42 -5.68
N ARG A 415 7.41 16.62 -6.22
CA ARG A 415 6.45 17.34 -7.07
C ARG A 415 6.59 16.95 -8.55
N PHE A 416 7.34 15.89 -8.87
CA PHE A 416 7.39 15.37 -10.23
C PHE A 416 6.03 14.87 -10.72
N GLY A 417 5.15 14.43 -9.80
CA GLY A 417 3.80 13.93 -10.12
C GLY A 417 2.92 14.96 -10.83
N HIS A 418 3.15 16.27 -10.65
CA HIS A 418 2.42 17.30 -11.38
C HIS A 418 2.65 17.27 -12.91
N SER A 419 3.72 16.62 -13.37
CA SER A 419 3.99 16.39 -14.80
C SER A 419 3.33 15.09 -15.30
N MET A 420 3.02 14.15 -14.40
CA MET A 420 2.41 12.85 -14.75
C MET A 420 0.91 12.90 -14.98
N LEU A 421 0.23 13.93 -14.44
CA LEU A 421 -1.21 14.07 -14.58
C LEU A 421 -1.62 14.26 -16.05
N THR A 422 -2.82 13.82 -16.39
CA THR A 422 -3.50 14.04 -17.67
C THR A 422 -4.46 15.23 -17.57
N ASP A 423 -4.94 15.78 -18.69
CA ASP A 423 -5.95 16.85 -18.68
C ASP A 423 -7.37 16.35 -18.35
N THR A 424 -7.56 15.02 -18.27
CA THR A 424 -8.84 14.36 -17.99
C THR A 424 -8.68 13.23 -16.98
N ILE A 425 -9.78 12.92 -16.28
CA ILE A 425 -9.97 11.71 -15.47
C ILE A 425 -11.03 10.87 -16.18
N GLU A 426 -10.68 9.63 -16.50
CA GLU A 426 -11.63 8.67 -17.08
C GLU A 426 -12.36 7.94 -15.98
N ILE A 427 -13.69 7.89 -16.08
CA ILE A 427 -14.60 7.21 -15.16
C ILE A 427 -15.31 6.14 -15.98
N THR A 428 -15.13 4.87 -15.64
CA THR A 428 -15.74 3.76 -16.38
C THR A 428 -16.66 2.98 -15.46
N ASP A 429 -17.97 3.07 -15.71
CA ASP A 429 -18.97 2.39 -14.89
C ASP A 429 -18.89 0.84 -15.02
N PRO A 430 -19.62 0.08 -14.18
CA PRO A 430 -19.60 -1.39 -14.25
C PRO A 430 -20.09 -1.95 -15.60
N THR A 431 -20.83 -1.16 -16.38
CA THR A 431 -21.30 -1.55 -17.73
C THR A 431 -20.29 -1.25 -18.84
N LEU A 432 -19.11 -0.72 -18.47
CA LEU A 432 -18.05 -0.24 -19.34
C LEU A 432 -18.45 0.93 -20.23
N SER A 433 -19.37 1.77 -19.73
CA SER A 433 -19.57 3.11 -20.28
C SER A 433 -18.54 4.06 -19.67
N THR A 434 -17.67 4.60 -20.50
CA THR A 434 -16.63 5.55 -20.07
C THR A 434 -17.07 6.99 -20.29
N GLN A 435 -16.93 7.81 -19.24
CA GLN A 435 -17.02 9.26 -19.28
C GLN A 435 -15.64 9.86 -19.01
N SER A 436 -15.28 10.87 -19.81
CA SER A 436 -14.06 11.67 -19.62
C SER A 436 -14.43 12.99 -18.96
N LEU A 437 -14.01 13.18 -17.72
CA LEU A 437 -14.19 14.44 -16.97
C LEU A 437 -12.91 15.27 -17.10
N SER A 438 -12.99 16.57 -17.38
CA SER A 438 -11.77 17.38 -17.37
C SER A 438 -11.21 17.47 -15.95
N LEU A 439 -9.89 17.56 -15.81
CA LEU A 439 -9.25 17.65 -14.50
C LEU A 439 -9.74 18.88 -13.71
N VAL A 440 -10.11 19.96 -14.41
CA VAL A 440 -10.68 21.16 -13.79
C VAL A 440 -12.06 20.89 -13.16
N GLU A 441 -12.90 20.08 -13.81
CA GLU A 441 -14.24 19.71 -13.31
C GLU A 441 -14.16 18.68 -12.17
N ALA A 442 -13.07 17.90 -12.14
CA ALA A 442 -12.80 16.91 -11.10
C ALA A 442 -12.26 17.50 -9.78
N PHE A 443 -11.77 18.74 -9.80
CA PHE A 443 -11.20 19.38 -8.62
C PHE A 443 -12.27 19.84 -7.63
N LEU A 444 -12.07 19.55 -6.34
CA LEU A 444 -12.91 20.04 -5.23
C LEU A 444 -14.40 19.69 -5.41
N ASN A 445 -14.69 18.56 -6.05
CA ASN A 445 -16.03 18.19 -6.49
C ASN A 445 -16.47 16.85 -5.87
N PRO A 446 -16.91 16.83 -4.60
CA PRO A 446 -17.40 15.62 -3.95
C PRO A 446 -18.68 15.06 -4.60
N GLN A 447 -19.45 15.89 -5.31
CA GLN A 447 -20.67 15.45 -5.98
C GLN A 447 -20.36 14.60 -7.22
N ALA A 448 -19.35 14.97 -8.00
CA ALA A 448 -18.88 14.17 -9.13
C ALA A 448 -18.36 12.79 -8.68
N PHE A 449 -17.80 12.69 -7.47
CA PHE A 449 -17.46 11.41 -6.88
C PHE A 449 -18.72 10.57 -6.59
N GLY A 450 -19.75 11.15 -5.97
CA GLY A 450 -21.03 10.46 -5.74
C GLY A 450 -21.72 10.03 -7.03
N GLU A 451 -21.70 10.88 -8.06
CA GLU A 451 -22.28 10.60 -9.39
C GLU A 451 -21.56 9.47 -10.12
N ALA A 452 -20.24 9.35 -9.95
CA ALA A 452 -19.47 8.22 -10.47
C ALA A 452 -19.91 6.87 -9.84
N GLY A 453 -20.50 6.91 -8.64
CA GLY A 453 -20.97 5.76 -7.89
C GLY A 453 -22.45 5.44 -8.03
N LEU A 454 -23.14 5.96 -9.05
CA LEU A 454 -24.55 5.62 -9.26
C LEU A 454 -24.71 4.14 -9.63
N ASP A 455 -25.35 3.37 -8.74
CA ASP A 455 -25.69 1.98 -9.00
C ASP A 455 -26.65 1.90 -10.21
N PRO A 456 -26.28 1.18 -11.29
CA PRO A 456 -27.08 1.09 -12.50
C PRO A 456 -28.42 0.35 -12.31
N VAL A 457 -28.58 -0.40 -11.22
CA VAL A 457 -29.76 -1.17 -10.85
C VAL A 457 -30.69 -0.39 -9.91
N THR A 458 -30.15 0.15 -8.82
CA THR A 458 -30.95 0.84 -7.80
C THR A 458 -31.09 2.34 -8.06
N GLY A 459 -30.10 2.95 -8.72
CA GLY A 459 -29.98 4.39 -8.90
C GLY A 459 -29.56 5.13 -7.63
N GLU A 460 -29.11 4.42 -6.59
CA GLU A 460 -28.55 4.99 -5.36
C GLU A 460 -27.03 5.18 -5.53
N GLU A 461 -26.47 6.16 -4.83
CA GLU A 461 -25.03 6.41 -4.83
C GLU A 461 -24.33 5.46 -3.86
N ASP A 462 -23.23 4.87 -4.31
CA ASP A 462 -22.40 3.98 -3.52
C ASP A 462 -20.90 4.31 -3.71
N ALA A 463 -20.19 4.49 -2.60
CA ALA A 463 -18.78 4.87 -2.62
C ALA A 463 -17.85 3.77 -3.14
N ALA A 464 -18.19 2.49 -2.98
CA ALA A 464 -17.42 1.37 -3.51
C ALA A 464 -17.53 1.32 -5.05
N ILE A 465 -18.74 1.55 -5.59
CA ILE A 465 -18.96 1.69 -7.04
C ILE A 465 -18.21 2.92 -7.58
N ALA A 466 -18.27 4.07 -6.88
CA ALA A 466 -17.55 5.28 -7.29
C ALA A 466 -16.04 5.04 -7.37
N ALA A 467 -15.46 4.43 -6.34
CA ALA A 467 -14.04 4.15 -6.27
C ALA A 467 -13.62 3.18 -7.39
N GLY A 468 -14.34 2.07 -7.58
CA GLY A 468 -14.01 1.12 -8.63
C GLY A 468 -14.26 1.67 -10.04
N ALA A 469 -15.27 2.52 -10.27
CA ALA A 469 -15.48 3.15 -11.57
C ALA A 469 -14.35 4.11 -11.98
N ILE A 470 -13.85 4.91 -11.03
CA ILE A 470 -12.72 5.82 -11.25
C ILE A 470 -11.44 5.01 -11.48
N ILE A 471 -11.17 4.00 -10.66
CA ILE A 471 -9.96 3.17 -10.78
C ILE A 471 -9.98 2.35 -12.08
N ARG A 472 -11.12 1.75 -12.44
CA ARG A 472 -11.33 1.03 -13.71
C ARG A 472 -11.07 1.92 -14.92
N GLY A 473 -11.44 3.20 -14.86
CA GLY A 473 -11.16 4.16 -15.93
C GLY A 473 -9.69 4.57 -15.98
N MET A 474 -9.11 4.96 -14.84
CA MET A 474 -7.74 5.48 -14.76
C MET A 474 -6.68 4.43 -15.10
N THR A 475 -6.87 3.17 -14.70
CA THR A 475 -5.92 2.07 -15.00
C THR A 475 -5.86 1.70 -16.49
N ARG A 476 -6.82 2.17 -17.29
CA ARG A 476 -6.88 1.95 -18.75
C ARG A 476 -6.27 3.09 -19.57
N VAL A 477 -5.69 4.09 -18.90
CA VAL A 477 -5.11 5.26 -19.55
C VAL A 477 -3.64 5.40 -19.16
N GLU A 478 -2.79 5.59 -20.17
CA GLU A 478 -1.38 5.89 -19.94
C GLU A 478 -1.23 7.32 -19.40
N GLY A 479 -0.49 7.47 -18.29
CA GLY A 479 -0.17 8.76 -17.70
C GLY A 479 0.80 9.59 -18.55
N SER A 480 0.90 10.89 -18.27
CA SER A 480 1.88 11.77 -18.92
C SER A 480 3.32 11.40 -18.49
N GLU A 481 4.30 11.63 -19.38
CA GLU A 481 5.70 11.41 -19.06
C GLU A 481 6.20 12.40 -17.99
N ILE A 482 7.05 11.95 -17.05
CA ILE A 482 7.74 12.84 -16.10
C ILE A 482 8.79 13.68 -16.85
N ASP A 483 8.42 14.89 -17.25
CA ASP A 483 9.31 15.84 -17.91
C ASP A 483 8.96 17.31 -17.58
N GLU A 484 9.55 18.26 -18.32
CA GLU A 484 9.32 19.68 -18.06
C GLU A 484 7.97 20.22 -18.59
N PHE A 485 7.14 19.38 -19.19
CA PHE A 485 5.81 19.72 -19.63
C PHE A 485 4.78 19.41 -18.53
N VAL A 486 3.82 20.32 -18.40
CA VAL A 486 2.74 20.25 -17.40
C VAL A 486 1.45 20.50 -18.16
N PRO A 487 0.39 19.70 -17.93
CA PRO A 487 -0.92 19.86 -18.57
C PRO A 487 -1.47 21.28 -18.44
N ASP A 488 -2.24 21.70 -19.43
CA ASP A 488 -2.78 23.06 -19.47
C ASP A 488 -3.79 23.31 -18.34
N SER A 489 -4.49 22.27 -17.88
CA SER A 489 -5.41 22.33 -16.75
C SER A 489 -4.71 22.80 -15.47
N LEU A 490 -3.50 22.30 -15.19
CA LEU A 490 -2.71 22.66 -14.00
C LEU A 490 -1.95 23.97 -14.17
N ARG A 491 -1.55 24.29 -15.40
CA ARG A 491 -0.74 25.47 -15.70
C ARG A 491 -1.56 26.74 -15.83
N ASN A 492 -2.81 26.66 -16.26
CA ASN A 492 -3.61 27.85 -16.54
C ASN A 492 -4.89 27.93 -15.70
N PHE A 493 -5.38 26.80 -15.17
CA PHE A 493 -6.70 26.70 -14.53
C PHE A 493 -6.69 25.85 -13.25
N LEU A 494 -5.61 25.96 -12.45
CA LEU A 494 -5.48 25.17 -11.22
C LEU A 494 -6.69 25.42 -10.29
N VAL A 495 -7.35 24.33 -9.87
CA VAL A 495 -8.57 24.34 -9.06
C VAL A 495 -9.65 25.31 -9.55
N GLY A 496 -9.83 25.42 -10.88
CA GLY A 496 -10.85 26.29 -11.49
C GLY A 496 -10.52 27.78 -11.49
N LEU A 497 -9.39 28.19 -10.92
CA LEU A 497 -8.91 29.57 -10.90
C LEU A 497 -7.83 29.78 -11.97
N PRO A 498 -7.68 31.00 -12.52
CA PRO A 498 -6.60 31.32 -13.47
C PRO A 498 -5.23 31.38 -12.76
N LEU A 499 -4.77 30.22 -12.29
CA LEU A 499 -3.61 30.00 -11.43
C LEU A 499 -2.70 28.93 -12.05
N ASP A 500 -1.39 29.15 -11.93
CA ASP A 500 -0.35 28.33 -12.58
C ASP A 500 0.42 27.51 -11.53
N LEU A 501 0.16 26.19 -11.49
CA LEU A 501 0.83 25.27 -10.57
C LEU A 501 2.34 25.20 -10.79
N ALA A 502 2.81 25.24 -12.04
CA ALA A 502 4.23 25.20 -12.34
C ALA A 502 4.95 26.46 -11.82
N ALA A 503 4.32 27.63 -11.98
CA ALA A 503 4.81 28.86 -11.40
C ALA A 503 4.81 28.83 -9.86
N LEU A 504 3.78 28.25 -9.24
CA LEU A 504 3.70 28.07 -7.79
C LEU A 504 4.81 27.13 -7.27
N ASN A 505 5.12 26.05 -7.97
CA ASN A 505 6.21 25.15 -7.59
C ASN A 505 7.56 25.87 -7.59
N ILE A 506 7.86 26.62 -8.65
CA ILE A 506 9.08 27.43 -8.74
C ILE A 506 9.13 28.48 -7.63
N ALA A 507 8.02 29.20 -7.43
CA ALA A 507 7.94 30.22 -6.38
C ALA A 507 8.13 29.62 -4.99
N ARG A 508 7.52 28.45 -4.72
CA ARG A 508 7.61 27.77 -3.42
C ARG A 508 9.01 27.24 -3.16
N GLY A 509 9.70 26.69 -4.16
CA GLY A 509 11.10 26.28 -4.03
C GLY A 509 11.99 27.46 -3.60
N ARG A 510 11.81 28.62 -4.23
CA ARG A 510 12.54 29.85 -3.88
C ARG A 510 12.19 30.38 -2.49
N ASP A 511 10.91 30.35 -2.13
CA ASP A 511 10.39 30.77 -0.81
C ASP A 511 10.90 29.88 0.34
N ALA A 512 11.03 28.58 0.09
CA ALA A 512 11.61 27.63 1.03
C ALA A 512 13.15 27.67 1.07
N GLY A 513 13.79 28.41 0.16
CA GLY A 513 15.25 28.51 0.09
C GLY A 513 15.94 27.31 -0.55
N VAL A 514 15.23 26.53 -1.37
CA VAL A 514 15.82 25.41 -2.14
C VAL A 514 16.86 25.96 -3.11
N ALA A 515 18.05 25.35 -3.11
CA ALA A 515 19.14 25.78 -3.97
C ALA A 515 18.85 25.48 -5.46
N ALA A 516 19.49 26.23 -6.35
CA ALA A 516 19.37 26.04 -7.79
C ALA A 516 19.91 24.66 -8.22
N PHE A 517 19.36 24.10 -9.29
CA PHE A 517 19.63 22.76 -9.82
C PHE A 517 21.13 22.42 -9.89
N ASN A 518 21.92 23.23 -10.59
CA ASN A 518 23.35 22.95 -10.77
C ASN A 518 24.18 23.14 -9.48
N VAL A 519 23.66 23.92 -8.53
CA VAL A 519 24.26 24.10 -7.20
C VAL A 519 24.03 22.86 -6.35
N VAL A 520 22.81 22.31 -6.36
CA VAL A 520 22.48 21.03 -5.70
C VAL A 520 23.38 19.92 -6.26
N ARG A 521 23.47 19.78 -7.59
CA ARG A 521 24.40 18.82 -8.23
C ARG A 521 25.84 18.98 -7.73
N ALA A 522 26.35 20.20 -7.65
CA ALA A 522 27.69 20.46 -7.15
C ALA A 522 27.88 20.06 -5.68
N GLN A 523 26.87 20.27 -4.83
CA GLN A 523 26.88 19.87 -3.42
C GLN A 523 26.86 18.35 -3.27
N LEU A 524 25.97 17.67 -3.99
CA LEU A 524 25.87 16.22 -3.99
C LEU A 524 27.14 15.56 -4.53
N TYR A 525 27.70 16.05 -5.64
CA TYR A 525 28.98 15.55 -6.15
C TYR A 525 30.12 15.72 -5.14
N ALA A 526 30.13 16.82 -4.38
CA ALA A 526 31.16 17.06 -3.38
C ALA A 526 31.07 16.10 -2.18
N SER A 527 29.86 15.64 -1.82
CA SER A 527 29.66 14.69 -0.72
C SER A 527 29.86 13.23 -1.15
N THR A 528 29.37 12.84 -2.33
CA THR A 528 29.36 11.45 -2.79
C THR A 528 30.55 11.08 -3.67
N ASN A 529 31.14 12.07 -4.37
CA ASN A 529 32.09 11.87 -5.46
C ASN A 529 31.53 11.02 -6.62
N ASP A 530 30.20 10.93 -6.74
CA ASP A 530 29.52 10.24 -7.83
C ASP A 530 29.61 11.03 -9.14
N SER A 531 30.18 10.41 -10.17
CA SER A 531 30.33 11.04 -11.48
C SER A 531 29.00 11.42 -12.17
N GLN A 532 27.89 10.76 -11.84
CA GLN A 532 26.57 11.04 -12.43
C GLN A 532 26.01 12.38 -11.94
N LEU A 533 26.37 12.80 -10.72
CA LEU A 533 25.91 14.05 -10.10
C LEU A 533 26.81 15.25 -10.41
N LYS A 534 27.77 15.11 -11.34
CA LYS A 534 28.67 16.22 -11.70
C LYS A 534 27.87 17.43 -12.20
N PRO A 535 28.20 18.65 -11.71
CA PRO A 535 27.54 19.84 -12.20
C PRO A 535 27.85 20.05 -13.69
N TYR A 536 26.82 20.43 -14.44
CA TYR A 536 26.94 20.74 -15.85
C TYR A 536 27.82 21.97 -16.05
N THR A 537 28.74 21.87 -17.00
CA THR A 537 29.78 22.88 -17.22
C THR A 537 29.35 24.01 -18.15
N SER A 538 28.32 23.78 -18.97
CA SER A 538 27.83 24.74 -19.96
C SER A 538 26.39 24.42 -20.41
N TRP A 539 25.72 25.39 -21.05
CA TRP A 539 24.39 25.15 -21.64
C TRP A 539 24.41 24.03 -22.68
N LEU A 540 25.51 23.86 -23.42
CA LEU A 540 25.67 22.75 -24.35
C LEU A 540 25.74 21.41 -23.62
N ASP A 541 26.47 21.35 -22.51
CA ASP A 541 26.60 20.16 -21.68
C ASP A 541 25.23 19.76 -21.12
N PHE A 542 24.48 20.71 -20.55
CA PHE A 542 23.11 20.47 -20.09
C PHE A 542 22.18 20.02 -21.23
N ALA A 543 22.25 20.66 -22.41
CA ALA A 543 21.42 20.28 -23.56
C ALA A 543 21.67 18.85 -24.09
N GLN A 544 22.82 18.25 -23.75
CA GLN A 544 23.15 16.87 -24.13
C GLN A 544 22.62 15.83 -23.11
N ASN A 545 22.15 16.26 -21.95
CA ASN A 545 21.71 15.41 -20.83
C ASN A 545 20.29 15.78 -20.36
N ILE A 546 19.44 16.29 -21.25
CA ILE A 546 18.01 16.54 -21.00
C ILE A 546 17.16 15.70 -21.95
N LYS A 547 15.99 15.26 -21.49
CA LYS A 547 15.04 14.44 -22.26
C LYS A 547 14.68 15.07 -23.61
N ASN A 548 14.43 16.37 -23.58
CA ASN A 548 13.95 17.16 -24.72
C ASN A 548 14.98 18.25 -25.11
N PRO A 549 15.93 17.97 -26.02
CA PRO A 549 17.01 18.92 -26.35
C PRO A 549 16.55 20.30 -26.86
N LEU A 550 15.36 20.42 -27.44
CA LEU A 550 14.80 21.70 -27.89
C LEU A 550 14.40 22.62 -26.73
N SER A 551 14.06 22.06 -25.57
CA SER A 551 13.66 22.81 -24.38
C SER A 551 14.77 23.70 -23.83
N ILE A 552 16.03 23.46 -24.22
CA ILE A 552 17.15 24.37 -23.94
C ILE A 552 16.87 25.81 -24.40
N VAL A 553 16.07 26.01 -25.46
CA VAL A 553 15.65 27.34 -25.91
C VAL A 553 14.83 28.04 -24.83
N ASN A 554 13.91 27.33 -24.18
CA ASN A 554 13.07 27.87 -23.11
C ASN A 554 13.88 28.12 -21.84
N PHE A 555 14.79 27.20 -21.46
CA PHE A 555 15.70 27.42 -20.34
C PHE A 555 16.60 28.65 -20.55
N VAL A 556 17.19 28.78 -21.74
CA VAL A 556 18.02 29.95 -22.08
C VAL A 556 17.16 31.22 -22.10
N ALA A 557 15.94 31.19 -22.62
CA ALA A 557 15.04 32.35 -22.60
C ALA A 557 14.66 32.80 -21.18
N ALA A 558 14.48 31.85 -20.26
CA ALA A 558 14.08 32.11 -18.88
C ALA A 558 15.24 32.57 -17.99
N TYR A 559 16.39 31.90 -18.07
CA TYR A 559 17.51 32.08 -17.13
C TYR A 559 18.77 32.71 -17.77
N GLY A 560 18.86 32.75 -19.10
CA GLY A 560 20.05 33.19 -19.80
C GLY A 560 20.41 34.66 -19.57
N THR A 561 21.67 34.92 -19.26
CA THR A 561 22.18 36.26 -18.91
C THR A 561 22.74 37.04 -20.10
N HIS A 562 22.63 36.48 -21.31
CA HIS A 562 23.17 37.12 -22.50
C HIS A 562 22.45 38.46 -22.79
N PRO A 563 23.15 39.54 -23.19
CA PRO A 563 22.55 40.84 -23.44
C PRO A 563 21.40 40.84 -24.47
N LEU A 564 21.44 39.92 -25.43
CA LEU A 564 20.35 39.70 -26.39
C LEU A 564 19.05 39.22 -25.73
N ILE A 565 19.14 38.55 -24.58
CA ILE A 565 17.99 38.07 -23.80
C ILE A 565 17.58 39.12 -22.78
N THR A 566 18.53 39.65 -22.00
CA THR A 566 18.24 40.64 -20.97
C THR A 566 17.81 41.99 -21.52
N GLY A 567 18.05 42.24 -22.81
CA GLY A 567 17.56 43.41 -23.54
C GLY A 567 16.08 43.31 -23.94
N GLU A 568 15.51 42.11 -23.93
CA GLU A 568 14.11 41.86 -24.28
C GLU A 568 13.21 41.91 -23.04
N THR A 569 12.10 42.63 -23.15
CA THR A 569 11.15 42.80 -22.04
C THR A 569 9.93 41.88 -22.14
N THR A 570 9.79 41.11 -23.22
CA THR A 570 8.63 40.23 -23.44
C THR A 570 9.02 38.78 -23.61
N LEU A 571 8.10 37.87 -23.30
CA LEU A 571 8.30 36.43 -23.45
C LEU A 571 8.62 36.06 -24.91
N GLU A 572 7.89 36.64 -25.87
CA GLU A 572 8.12 36.43 -27.31
C GLU A 572 9.53 36.89 -27.73
N GLY A 573 9.93 38.10 -27.32
CA GLY A 573 11.27 38.62 -27.59
C GLY A 573 12.38 37.76 -26.98
N LYS A 574 12.24 37.37 -25.70
CA LYS A 574 13.20 36.49 -25.00
C LYS A 574 13.33 35.13 -25.68
N ARG A 575 12.22 34.50 -26.09
CA ARG A 575 12.23 33.22 -26.83
C ARG A 575 12.87 33.36 -28.21
N ALA A 576 12.59 34.45 -28.93
CA ALA A 576 13.23 34.74 -30.21
C ALA A 576 14.75 34.92 -30.05
N ALA A 577 15.18 35.70 -29.04
CA ALA A 577 16.59 35.89 -28.71
C ALA A 577 17.29 34.57 -28.34
N ALA A 578 16.67 33.75 -27.49
CA ALA A 578 17.18 32.43 -27.12
C ALA A 578 17.25 31.48 -28.32
N THR A 579 16.24 31.47 -29.19
CA THR A 579 16.24 30.68 -30.42
C THR A 579 17.42 31.07 -31.31
N LEU A 580 17.69 32.37 -31.47
CA LEU A 580 18.86 32.87 -32.21
C LEU A 580 20.20 32.53 -31.54
N LEU A 581 20.24 32.45 -30.21
CA LEU A 581 21.43 32.03 -29.46
C LEU A 581 21.69 30.53 -29.57
N VAL A 582 20.65 29.70 -29.55
CA VAL A 582 20.72 28.23 -29.56
C VAL A 582 20.80 27.66 -30.97
N MET A 583 19.95 28.10 -31.90
CA MET A 583 19.82 27.53 -33.26
C MET A 583 20.55 28.37 -34.31
N GLY A 584 20.47 29.69 -34.18
CA GLY A 584 21.18 30.64 -35.03
C GLY A 584 20.38 30.88 -36.29
N GLY A 585 21.06 31.14 -37.41
CA GLY A 585 20.37 31.32 -38.68
C GLY A 585 20.02 32.77 -38.99
N ALA A 586 18.93 32.95 -39.73
CA ALA A 586 18.51 34.25 -40.27
C ALA A 586 17.90 35.14 -39.19
N ASP A 587 18.01 36.45 -39.39
CA ASP A 587 17.42 37.48 -38.55
C ASP A 587 15.95 37.17 -38.22
N ILE A 588 15.58 37.21 -36.93
CA ILE A 588 14.20 37.03 -36.47
C ILE A 588 13.58 38.41 -36.27
N VAL A 589 12.40 38.63 -36.86
CA VAL A 589 11.60 39.82 -36.63
C VAL A 589 10.70 39.55 -35.41
N VAL A 590 10.88 40.33 -34.35
CA VAL A 590 9.92 40.37 -33.25
C VAL A 590 8.84 41.37 -33.67
N HIS A 591 7.61 40.89 -33.87
CA HIS A 591 6.54 41.72 -34.37
C HIS A 591 6.03 42.70 -33.32
N ALA A 592 5.58 43.88 -33.77
CA ALA A 592 5.00 44.85 -32.87
C ALA A 592 3.73 44.29 -32.21
N ASN A 593 3.68 44.35 -30.89
CA ASN A 593 2.50 44.09 -30.09
C ASN A 593 2.20 45.31 -29.22
N ALA A 594 1.26 46.13 -29.67
CA ALA A 594 0.89 47.37 -29.00
C ALA A 594 0.28 47.14 -27.61
N ALA A 595 -0.34 45.99 -27.35
CA ALA A 595 -0.92 45.65 -26.05
C ALA A 595 0.16 45.33 -25.00
N MET A 596 1.33 44.85 -25.44
CA MET A 596 2.46 44.50 -24.58
C MET A 596 3.60 45.53 -24.60
N GLY A 597 3.39 46.69 -25.25
CA GLY A 597 4.42 47.72 -25.37
C GLY A 597 5.61 47.34 -26.25
N VAL A 598 5.46 46.36 -27.16
CA VAL A 598 6.54 45.86 -28.04
C VAL A 598 6.59 46.65 -29.34
N GLU A 599 7.72 47.29 -29.62
CA GLU A 599 8.03 47.85 -30.93
C GLU A 599 8.63 46.76 -31.84
N GLU A 600 8.23 46.75 -33.12
CA GLU A 600 8.82 45.83 -34.10
C GLU A 600 10.31 46.09 -34.24
N HIS A 601 11.13 45.07 -34.03
CA HIS A 601 12.56 45.14 -34.19
C HIS A 601 13.12 43.79 -34.63
N VAL A 602 14.38 43.81 -35.11
CA VAL A 602 15.02 42.65 -35.72
C VAL A 602 16.18 42.21 -34.84
N LEU A 603 16.13 40.94 -34.41
CA LEU A 603 17.21 40.29 -33.67
C LEU A 603 18.13 39.56 -34.64
N GLN A 604 19.44 39.65 -34.39
CA GLN A 604 20.48 39.03 -35.21
C GLN A 604 21.28 38.03 -34.38
N ALA A 605 21.68 36.91 -34.98
CA ALA A 605 22.51 35.92 -34.32
C ALA A 605 23.87 36.53 -33.91
N PRO A 606 24.22 36.58 -32.61
CA PRO A 606 25.45 37.21 -32.18
C PRO A 606 26.66 36.31 -32.47
N ALA A 607 27.82 36.90 -32.77
CA ALA A 607 29.01 36.16 -33.16
C ALA A 607 29.59 35.27 -32.03
N ASP A 608 29.32 35.61 -30.77
CA ASP A 608 29.79 34.91 -29.58
C ASP A 608 28.80 33.87 -29.02
N ARG A 609 27.69 33.59 -29.70
CA ARG A 609 26.69 32.60 -29.27
C ARG A 609 27.27 31.25 -28.84
N LEU A 610 28.24 30.69 -29.58
CA LEU A 610 28.84 29.40 -29.26
C LEU A 610 29.76 29.50 -28.05
N ASN A 611 30.37 30.67 -27.81
CA ASN A 611 31.15 30.92 -26.61
C ASN A 611 30.23 31.01 -25.39
N PHE A 612 29.06 31.65 -25.52
CA PHE A 612 28.03 31.68 -24.47
C PHE A 612 27.52 30.26 -24.13
N LEU A 613 27.10 29.49 -25.14
CA LEU A 613 26.56 28.15 -24.93
C LEU A 613 27.58 27.15 -24.37
N GLN A 614 28.86 27.30 -24.70
CA GLN A 614 29.93 26.42 -24.26
C GLN A 614 30.69 26.94 -23.03
N SER A 615 30.26 28.06 -22.43
CA SER A 615 30.97 28.74 -21.33
C SER A 615 32.47 28.96 -21.63
N LYS A 616 32.77 29.53 -22.80
CA LYS A 616 34.14 29.75 -23.31
C LYS A 616 34.45 31.23 -23.55
N GLY A 617 35.74 31.55 -23.67
CA GLY A 617 36.20 32.91 -23.97
C GLY A 617 35.80 33.89 -22.87
N ASN A 618 35.06 34.94 -23.23
CA ASN A 618 34.53 35.92 -22.27
C ASN A 618 33.38 35.35 -21.40
N TRP A 619 32.89 34.15 -21.70
CA TRP A 619 31.85 33.46 -20.93
C TRP A 619 32.41 32.31 -20.08
N ALA A 620 33.76 32.19 -20.00
CA ALA A 620 34.38 31.22 -19.12
C ALA A 620 34.19 31.63 -17.64
N PRO A 621 33.91 30.69 -16.73
CA PRO A 621 33.72 31.00 -15.32
C PRO A 621 34.91 31.77 -14.76
N SER A 622 34.64 32.89 -14.08
CA SER A 622 35.66 33.72 -13.46
C SER A 622 35.19 34.16 -12.09
N ILE A 623 35.72 33.49 -11.07
CA ILE A 623 35.39 33.76 -9.67
C ILE A 623 36.21 34.96 -9.17
N VAL A 624 35.53 36.05 -8.83
CA VAL A 624 36.10 37.22 -8.16
C VAL A 624 35.36 37.39 -6.84
N ASP A 625 36.07 37.36 -5.72
CA ASP A 625 35.50 37.47 -4.37
C ASP A 625 34.34 36.48 -4.08
N GLY A 626 34.43 35.27 -4.65
CA GLY A 626 33.41 34.21 -4.48
C GLY A 626 32.22 34.30 -5.44
N VAL A 627 32.15 35.33 -6.30
CA VAL A 627 31.07 35.51 -7.27
C VAL A 627 31.57 35.20 -8.68
N ASN A 628 30.84 34.37 -9.42
CA ASN A 628 31.12 34.14 -10.83
C ASN A 628 30.74 35.39 -11.66
N SER A 629 31.75 36.16 -12.05
CA SER A 629 31.58 37.38 -12.85
C SER A 629 31.10 37.14 -14.29
N HIS A 630 31.11 35.88 -14.76
CA HIS A 630 30.62 35.45 -16.07
C HIS A 630 29.64 34.28 -15.92
N GLU A 631 28.57 34.51 -15.14
CA GLU A 631 27.45 33.57 -15.05
C GLU A 631 26.64 33.59 -16.35
N THR A 632 26.45 32.42 -16.98
CA THR A 632 25.67 32.28 -18.23
C THR A 632 24.18 32.08 -17.98
N GLY A 633 23.79 31.83 -16.73
CA GLY A 633 22.40 31.60 -16.29
C GLY A 633 22.11 30.16 -15.90
N LEU A 634 22.98 29.21 -16.25
CA LEU A 634 22.77 27.79 -15.97
C LEU A 634 22.70 27.51 -14.45
N ASN A 635 23.48 28.23 -13.65
CA ASN A 635 23.46 28.08 -12.19
C ASN A 635 22.24 28.74 -11.51
N LEU A 636 21.34 29.34 -12.30
CA LEU A 636 20.12 29.97 -11.81
C LEU A 636 18.85 29.13 -12.06
N VAL A 637 18.98 28.00 -12.78
CA VAL A 637 17.85 27.11 -13.05
C VAL A 637 17.33 26.54 -11.74
N ASP A 638 16.04 26.69 -11.46
CA ASP A 638 15.40 26.14 -10.26
C ASP A 638 15.46 24.61 -10.24
N LEU A 639 15.63 24.01 -9.05
CA LEU A 639 15.77 22.55 -8.88
C LEU A 639 14.64 21.77 -9.53
N TRP A 640 13.38 22.19 -9.33
CA TRP A 640 12.21 21.47 -9.82
C TRP A 640 12.22 21.30 -11.33
N ILE A 641 12.25 22.41 -12.09
CA ILE A 641 12.19 22.36 -13.55
C ILE A 641 13.49 21.85 -14.19
N GLY A 642 14.65 22.10 -13.54
CA GLY A 642 15.93 21.56 -14.00
C GLY A 642 16.03 20.04 -13.85
N GLY A 643 15.54 19.48 -12.74
CA GLY A 643 15.54 18.05 -12.50
C GLY A 643 14.49 17.29 -13.30
N LEU A 644 13.31 17.88 -13.54
CA LEU A 644 12.30 17.33 -14.45
C LEU A 644 12.84 17.16 -15.88
N ALA A 645 13.59 18.12 -16.38
CA ALA A 645 14.14 18.08 -17.74
C ALA A 645 15.31 17.08 -17.91
N GLU A 646 15.98 16.67 -16.82
CA GLU A 646 17.14 15.79 -16.87
C GLU A 646 16.80 14.43 -17.48
N GLU A 647 17.71 13.89 -18.30
CA GLU A 647 17.50 12.60 -18.96
C GLU A 647 17.32 11.43 -17.98
N LYS A 648 16.50 10.44 -18.36
CA LYS A 648 16.31 9.20 -17.59
C LYS A 648 17.60 8.39 -17.59
N MET A 649 17.85 7.68 -16.49
CA MET A 649 19.00 6.80 -16.36
C MET A 649 18.80 5.51 -17.19
N GLU A 650 19.80 5.05 -17.94
CA GLU A 650 19.68 3.87 -18.83
C GLU A 650 19.28 2.56 -18.11
N PHE A 651 19.63 2.43 -16.84
CA PHE A 651 19.33 1.28 -15.98
C PHE A 651 18.71 1.72 -14.64
N GLY A 652 18.09 2.91 -14.62
CA GLY A 652 17.42 3.45 -13.43
C GLY A 652 15.98 3.78 -13.75
N GLY A 653 15.18 4.01 -12.70
CA GLY A 653 13.74 4.23 -12.81
C GLY A 653 13.33 5.49 -13.58
N MET A 654 12.21 6.09 -13.21
CA MET A 654 11.58 7.12 -14.05
C MET A 654 12.25 8.52 -13.95
N LEU A 655 13.22 8.69 -13.05
CA LEU A 655 13.82 9.97 -12.69
C LEU A 655 15.22 10.18 -13.31
N GLY A 656 15.59 11.45 -13.51
CA GLY A 656 16.97 11.83 -13.84
C GLY A 656 17.90 11.79 -12.63
N SER A 657 19.22 11.76 -12.86
CA SER A 657 20.22 11.50 -11.81
C SER A 657 20.08 12.35 -10.53
N THR A 658 19.73 13.64 -10.64
CA THR A 658 19.61 14.55 -9.49
C THR A 658 18.37 14.26 -8.67
N PHE A 659 17.22 14.12 -9.33
CA PHE A 659 15.96 13.76 -8.67
C PHE A 659 16.06 12.37 -8.08
N ASN A 660 16.72 11.46 -8.78
CA ASN A 660 16.93 10.11 -8.29
C ASN A 660 17.62 10.10 -6.93
N TYR A 661 18.79 10.72 -6.82
CA TYR A 661 19.55 10.72 -5.58
C TYR A 661 18.74 11.28 -4.40
N VAL A 662 18.02 12.39 -4.60
CA VAL A 662 17.25 13.03 -3.53
C VAL A 662 16.03 12.17 -3.15
N PHE A 663 15.38 11.53 -4.13
CA PHE A 663 14.25 10.63 -3.89
C PHE A 663 14.71 9.39 -3.11
N GLU A 664 15.66 8.64 -3.67
CA GLU A 664 16.26 7.43 -3.09
C GLU A 664 16.72 7.68 -1.64
N HIS A 665 17.54 8.72 -1.44
CA HIS A 665 18.06 9.05 -0.11
C HIS A 665 16.96 9.41 0.91
N GLN A 666 15.88 10.07 0.47
CA GLN A 666 14.77 10.39 1.35
C GLN A 666 13.97 9.14 1.71
N LEU A 667 13.65 8.28 0.73
CA LEU A 667 12.89 7.05 0.93
C LEU A 667 13.66 6.09 1.85
N GLU A 668 14.95 5.91 1.64
CA GLU A 668 15.81 5.11 2.53
C GLU A 668 15.90 5.69 3.95
N SER A 669 15.91 7.02 4.09
CA SER A 669 15.93 7.67 5.41
C SER A 669 14.60 7.47 6.14
N LEU A 670 13.47 7.48 5.43
CA LEU A 670 12.15 7.17 5.97
C LEU A 670 12.08 5.72 6.42
N GLN A 671 12.53 4.79 5.58
CA GLN A 671 12.56 3.36 5.86
C GLN A 671 13.45 3.01 7.05
N ASN A 672 14.72 3.44 7.01
CA ASN A 672 15.72 3.08 8.00
C ASN A 672 15.63 3.91 9.29
N GLY A 673 15.03 5.09 9.23
CA GLY A 673 14.81 5.96 10.39
C GLY A 673 13.53 5.66 11.17
N ASP A 674 12.58 4.91 10.59
CA ASP A 674 11.32 4.60 11.23
C ASP A 674 11.41 3.36 12.14
N ARG A 675 11.21 3.58 13.45
CA ARG A 675 11.14 2.50 14.44
C ARG A 675 9.90 1.62 14.28
N PHE A 676 8.88 2.15 13.61
CA PHE A 676 7.61 1.49 13.36
C PHE A 676 7.46 0.99 11.92
N TYR A 677 8.57 0.85 11.18
CA TYR A 677 8.54 0.26 9.85
C TYR A 677 8.07 -1.20 9.87
N TYR A 678 7.25 -1.58 8.88
CA TYR A 678 6.46 -2.81 8.92
C TYR A 678 7.29 -4.07 9.14
N LEU A 679 8.39 -4.25 8.38
CA LEU A 679 9.29 -5.40 8.52
C LEU A 679 9.82 -5.59 9.95
N SER A 680 10.08 -4.50 10.68
CA SER A 680 10.53 -4.61 12.09
C SER A 680 9.39 -4.93 13.06
N ARG A 681 8.14 -4.63 12.70
CA ARG A 681 6.96 -4.77 13.57
C ARG A 681 6.22 -6.08 13.39
N THR A 682 6.22 -6.65 12.20
CA THR A 682 5.45 -7.86 11.85
C THR A 682 6.31 -9.12 11.79
N GLN A 683 7.62 -9.01 12.00
CA GLN A 683 8.53 -10.14 11.96
C GLN A 683 8.15 -11.24 12.96
N GLY A 684 8.17 -12.50 12.51
CA GLY A 684 7.75 -13.64 13.32
C GLY A 684 6.24 -13.80 13.48
N MET A 685 5.43 -13.03 12.75
CA MET A 685 3.96 -13.12 12.74
C MET A 685 3.50 -13.52 11.34
N ASN A 686 2.41 -14.28 11.21
CA ASN A 686 1.79 -14.56 9.90
C ASN A 686 1.49 -13.27 9.12
N MET A 687 1.19 -12.19 9.86
CA MET A 687 0.93 -10.88 9.27
C MET A 687 2.04 -10.42 8.31
N LEU A 688 3.31 -10.79 8.52
CA LEU A 688 4.36 -10.45 7.55
C LEU A 688 4.12 -11.16 6.21
N ASN A 689 3.84 -12.46 6.22
CA ASN A 689 3.58 -13.23 5.00
C ASN A 689 2.34 -12.71 4.27
N GLU A 690 1.26 -12.43 5.00
CA GLU A 690 0.02 -11.87 4.44
C GLU A 690 0.24 -10.47 3.84
N LEU A 691 1.16 -9.68 4.40
CA LEU A 691 1.52 -8.38 3.83
C LEU A 691 2.31 -8.53 2.53
N GLU A 692 3.32 -9.40 2.51
CA GLU A 692 4.14 -9.67 1.30
C GLU A 692 3.32 -10.33 0.18
N LYS A 693 2.29 -11.11 0.53
CA LYS A 693 1.30 -11.64 -0.42
C LYS A 693 0.48 -10.53 -1.06
N SER A 694 0.07 -9.51 -0.32
CA SER A 694 -0.95 -8.54 -0.78
C SER A 694 -0.39 -7.47 -1.73
N SER A 695 -1.19 -7.08 -2.72
CA SER A 695 -0.89 -5.99 -3.66
C SER A 695 -1.91 -4.85 -3.58
N PHE A 696 -1.61 -3.70 -4.19
CA PHE A 696 -2.58 -2.60 -4.26
C PHE A 696 -3.76 -2.96 -5.17
N ALA A 697 -3.53 -3.79 -6.20
CA ALA A 697 -4.59 -4.35 -7.03
C ALA A 697 -5.58 -5.20 -6.20
N ASP A 698 -5.07 -6.16 -5.43
CA ASP A 698 -5.86 -6.98 -4.49
C ASP A 698 -6.64 -6.09 -3.49
N LEU A 699 -5.99 -5.05 -2.95
CA LEU A 699 -6.63 -4.11 -2.03
C LEU A 699 -7.79 -3.34 -2.69
N VAL A 700 -7.63 -2.92 -3.95
CA VAL A 700 -8.70 -2.28 -4.72
C VAL A 700 -9.83 -3.25 -5.01
N MET A 701 -9.52 -4.46 -5.49
CA MET A 701 -10.52 -5.49 -5.82
C MET A 701 -11.42 -5.75 -4.61
N ARG A 702 -10.85 -6.06 -3.44
CA ARG A 702 -11.64 -6.42 -2.24
C ARG A 702 -12.38 -5.26 -1.53
N ASN A 703 -12.11 -4.00 -1.90
CA ASN A 703 -12.69 -2.82 -1.25
C ASN A 703 -13.49 -1.92 -2.23
N SER A 704 -13.81 -2.41 -3.41
CA SER A 704 -14.66 -1.73 -4.38
C SER A 704 -15.62 -2.72 -5.05
N ASP A 705 -16.47 -2.24 -5.96
CA ASP A 705 -17.32 -3.12 -6.78
C ASP A 705 -16.52 -4.03 -7.73
N LEU A 706 -15.23 -3.76 -7.93
CA LEU A 706 -14.37 -4.58 -8.77
C LEU A 706 -14.21 -6.02 -8.26
N GLY A 707 -14.32 -6.25 -6.95
CA GLY A 707 -14.28 -7.59 -6.34
C GLY A 707 -15.66 -8.25 -6.19
N ASP A 708 -16.73 -7.62 -6.69
CA ASP A 708 -18.03 -8.29 -6.76
C ASP A 708 -18.04 -9.36 -7.86
N VAL A 709 -18.85 -10.39 -7.68
CA VAL A 709 -19.07 -11.41 -8.71
C VAL A 709 -19.61 -10.75 -9.99
N HIS A 710 -19.09 -11.15 -11.14
CA HIS A 710 -19.40 -10.60 -12.47
C HIS A 710 -18.86 -9.19 -12.75
N SER A 711 -17.79 -8.80 -12.07
CA SER A 711 -17.06 -7.54 -12.29
C SER A 711 -15.78 -7.73 -13.11
N THR A 712 -15.28 -6.64 -13.67
CA THR A 712 -14.03 -6.64 -14.43
C THR A 712 -12.80 -6.62 -13.54
N HIS A 713 -11.73 -7.25 -14.00
CA HIS A 713 -10.45 -7.29 -13.32
C HIS A 713 -9.53 -6.11 -13.68
N VAL A 714 -8.54 -5.87 -12.82
CA VAL A 714 -7.43 -4.92 -13.03
C VAL A 714 -6.09 -5.65 -13.10
N ASP A 715 -5.07 -4.96 -13.61
CA ASP A 715 -3.70 -5.46 -13.64
C ASP A 715 -3.18 -5.64 -12.20
N GLY A 716 -2.53 -6.78 -11.93
CA GLY A 716 -1.94 -7.10 -10.63
C GLY A 716 -0.80 -6.15 -10.25
N GLN A 717 -0.18 -5.52 -11.25
CA GLN A 717 0.71 -4.36 -11.11
C GLN A 717 -0.05 -3.09 -11.53
N ILE A 718 -0.99 -2.63 -10.72
CA ILE A 718 -1.97 -1.58 -11.05
C ILE A 718 -1.39 -0.23 -11.52
N PHE A 719 -0.08 0.01 -11.32
CA PHE A 719 0.64 1.16 -11.88
C PHE A 719 1.06 0.99 -13.35
N ASN A 720 0.79 -0.17 -13.95
CA ASN A 720 0.93 -0.45 -15.37
C ASN A 720 -0.43 -0.38 -16.07
N THR A 721 -0.38 -0.29 -17.40
CA THR A 721 -1.57 -0.38 -18.24
C THR A 721 -1.47 -1.67 -19.05
N ALA A 722 -2.41 -2.59 -18.84
CA ALA A 722 -2.52 -3.81 -19.63
C ALA A 722 -2.94 -3.49 -21.08
N ASP A 723 -2.39 -4.24 -22.04
CA ASP A 723 -2.77 -4.13 -23.44
C ASP A 723 -4.19 -4.65 -23.68
N TYR A 724 -4.56 -5.75 -23.01
CA TYR A 724 -5.91 -6.33 -23.07
C TYR A 724 -6.38 -6.82 -21.70
N ILE A 725 -7.68 -6.65 -21.43
CA ILE A 725 -8.36 -7.25 -20.28
C ILE A 725 -9.45 -8.17 -20.84
N LEU A 726 -9.35 -9.47 -20.52
CA LEU A 726 -10.14 -10.55 -21.11
C LEU A 726 -10.83 -11.34 -19.99
N GLU A 727 -12.15 -11.42 -20.05
CA GLU A 727 -12.97 -12.00 -18.96
C GLU A 727 -13.66 -13.28 -19.41
N LEU A 728 -13.45 -14.39 -18.71
CA LEU A 728 -14.06 -15.68 -19.05
C LEU A 728 -15.58 -15.67 -18.83
N ASP A 729 -16.03 -15.03 -17.76
CA ASP A 729 -17.46 -14.88 -17.46
C ASP A 729 -18.20 -14.14 -18.59
N PRO A 730 -19.20 -14.76 -19.23
CA PRO A 730 -20.00 -14.09 -20.25
C PRO A 730 -20.93 -12.99 -19.70
N LEU A 731 -21.18 -12.92 -18.38
CA LEU A 731 -21.97 -11.88 -17.74
C LEU A 731 -21.14 -10.63 -17.44
N THR A 732 -19.83 -10.79 -17.28
CA THR A 732 -18.90 -9.69 -17.09
C THR A 732 -18.75 -8.87 -18.39
N PRO A 733 -19.06 -7.57 -18.37
CA PRO A 733 -18.82 -6.70 -19.51
C PRO A 733 -17.33 -6.66 -19.87
N GLN A 734 -16.99 -6.61 -21.16
CA GLN A 734 -15.60 -6.46 -21.60
C GLN A 734 -15.51 -5.66 -22.89
N VAL A 735 -14.50 -4.78 -23.01
CA VAL A 735 -14.21 -4.04 -24.23
C VAL A 735 -13.05 -4.71 -24.96
N THR A 736 -13.35 -5.54 -25.95
CA THR A 736 -12.34 -6.25 -26.76
C THR A 736 -11.98 -5.51 -28.07
N ASN A 737 -12.58 -4.34 -28.32
CA ASN A 737 -12.60 -3.71 -29.64
C ASN A 737 -11.78 -2.39 -29.65
N ILE A 738 -10.48 -2.48 -29.93
CA ILE A 738 -9.59 -1.31 -30.10
C ILE A 738 -9.46 -1.00 -31.59
N GLY A 739 -9.73 0.25 -31.98
CA GLY A 739 -9.54 0.73 -33.35
C GLY A 739 -8.07 0.79 -33.78
N GLU A 740 -7.80 0.89 -35.09
CA GLU A 740 -6.42 1.09 -35.63
C GLU A 740 -5.73 2.38 -35.12
N ASP A 741 -6.48 3.27 -34.46
CA ASP A 741 -6.04 4.50 -33.82
C ASP A 741 -5.92 4.42 -32.29
N GLY A 742 -6.07 3.24 -31.70
CA GLY A 742 -5.97 3.03 -30.24
C GLY A 742 -7.24 3.40 -29.47
N THR A 743 -8.35 3.74 -30.14
CA THR A 743 -9.60 4.12 -29.45
C THR A 743 -10.51 2.93 -29.18
N TYR A 744 -11.16 2.90 -28.01
CA TYR A 744 -12.17 1.91 -27.67
C TYR A 744 -13.43 2.11 -28.53
N LEU A 745 -13.76 1.10 -29.35
CA LEU A 745 -14.93 1.13 -30.24
C LEU A 745 -16.15 0.52 -29.55
N ALA A 746 -17.11 1.36 -29.19
CA ALA A 746 -18.38 0.93 -28.58
C ALA A 746 -19.12 -0.09 -29.46
N GLY A 747 -19.51 -1.23 -28.86
CA GLY A 747 -20.46 -2.18 -29.44
C GLY A 747 -19.89 -3.36 -30.25
N GLY A 748 -18.69 -3.86 -29.93
CA GLY A 748 -18.18 -5.11 -30.49
C GLY A 748 -17.46 -5.97 -29.45
N THR A 749 -17.88 -7.24 -29.31
CA THR A 749 -17.20 -8.31 -28.58
C THR A 749 -16.40 -9.14 -29.58
N PHE A 750 -15.25 -8.63 -30.03
CA PHE A 750 -14.34 -9.41 -30.86
C PHE A 750 -13.00 -9.48 -30.16
N ASP A 751 -12.69 -10.66 -29.62
CA ASP A 751 -11.36 -10.95 -29.09
C ASP A 751 -10.28 -10.52 -30.10
N PRO A 752 -9.11 -10.05 -29.63
CA PRO A 752 -8.00 -9.71 -30.51
C PRO A 752 -7.63 -10.92 -31.39
N VAL A 753 -7.16 -10.63 -32.60
CA VAL A 753 -6.81 -11.65 -33.60
C VAL A 753 -5.40 -11.43 -34.12
N TRP A 754 -4.75 -12.51 -34.57
CA TRP A 754 -3.47 -12.39 -35.26
C TRP A 754 -3.59 -11.58 -36.56
N GLU A 755 -2.56 -10.78 -36.87
CA GLU A 755 -2.46 -10.09 -38.16
C GLU A 755 -2.43 -11.09 -39.34
N ASP A 756 -1.80 -12.26 -39.16
CA ASP A 756 -1.80 -13.32 -40.16
C ASP A 756 -3.06 -14.18 -40.06
N SER A 757 -3.96 -14.02 -41.04
CA SER A 757 -5.15 -14.83 -41.22
C SER A 757 -4.92 -16.34 -41.25
N PHE A 758 -3.72 -16.82 -41.65
CA PHE A 758 -3.40 -18.24 -41.57
C PHE A 758 -3.17 -18.68 -40.12
N GLN A 759 -2.39 -17.92 -39.34
CA GLN A 759 -2.18 -18.20 -37.92
C GLN A 759 -3.51 -18.18 -37.16
N GLN A 760 -4.32 -17.13 -37.33
CA GLN A 760 -5.64 -17.02 -36.70
C GLN A 760 -6.58 -18.19 -37.00
N ALA A 761 -6.47 -18.82 -38.17
CA ALA A 761 -7.32 -19.94 -38.53
C ALA A 761 -6.90 -21.29 -37.91
N PHE A 762 -5.63 -21.43 -37.49
CA PHE A 762 -5.10 -22.67 -36.89
C PHE A 762 -4.93 -22.58 -35.38
N ASP A 763 -4.55 -21.42 -34.88
CA ASP A 763 -4.30 -21.11 -33.47
C ASP A 763 -4.81 -19.68 -33.23
N PRO A 764 -6.12 -19.52 -32.93
CA PRO A 764 -6.70 -18.22 -32.62
C PRO A 764 -5.93 -17.55 -31.49
N LYS A 765 -5.75 -16.23 -31.58
CA LYS A 765 -5.05 -15.46 -30.55
C LYS A 765 -5.70 -15.57 -29.17
N VAL A 766 -7.03 -15.60 -29.15
CA VAL A 766 -7.82 -15.89 -27.95
C VAL A 766 -8.68 -17.12 -28.21
N VAL A 767 -8.69 -18.04 -27.25
CA VAL A 767 -9.61 -19.17 -27.20
C VAL A 767 -10.41 -19.06 -25.91
N ARG A 768 -11.72 -18.85 -26.05
CA ARG A 768 -12.67 -18.78 -24.93
C ARG A 768 -13.70 -19.90 -25.03
N ILE A 769 -13.83 -20.70 -23.98
CA ILE A 769 -14.81 -21.76 -23.83
C ILE A 769 -15.59 -21.46 -22.55
N ALA A 770 -16.88 -21.18 -22.67
CA ALA A 770 -17.72 -20.86 -21.53
C ALA A 770 -17.83 -22.06 -20.54
N PRO A 771 -18.03 -21.78 -19.24
CA PRO A 771 -18.26 -22.80 -18.22
C PRO A 771 -19.47 -23.68 -18.54
N GLY A 772 -19.41 -24.94 -18.12
CA GLY A 772 -20.46 -25.96 -18.22
C GLY A 772 -21.53 -25.81 -17.13
N GLU A 773 -22.50 -26.74 -17.05
CA GLU A 773 -23.34 -26.86 -15.85
C GLU A 773 -22.52 -27.61 -14.77
N ASP A 774 -22.64 -27.26 -13.48
CA ASP A 774 -22.22 -28.11 -12.34
C ASP A 774 -22.67 -29.57 -12.53
N VAL A 775 -21.75 -30.47 -12.91
CA VAL A 775 -22.05 -31.89 -13.15
C VAL A 775 -21.71 -32.76 -11.93
N ASP A 776 -20.77 -32.34 -11.08
CA ASP A 776 -20.27 -33.15 -9.97
C ASP A 776 -20.91 -32.84 -8.61
N GLY A 777 -21.64 -31.73 -8.51
CA GLY A 777 -22.46 -31.33 -7.38
C GLY A 777 -21.67 -30.76 -6.20
N ASP A 778 -20.48 -30.21 -6.44
CA ASP A 778 -19.69 -29.45 -5.46
C ASP A 778 -20.30 -28.07 -5.15
N GLY A 779 -21.18 -27.57 -6.03
CA GLY A 779 -21.84 -26.28 -5.89
C GLY A 779 -21.28 -25.19 -6.81
N HIS A 780 -20.31 -25.52 -7.66
CA HIS A 780 -19.67 -24.65 -8.64
C HIS A 780 -19.89 -25.19 -10.06
N ASP A 781 -19.91 -24.31 -11.08
CA ASP A 781 -20.08 -24.75 -12.47
C ASP A 781 -18.81 -25.48 -12.98
N ASP A 782 -18.94 -26.60 -13.71
CA ASP A 782 -17.81 -27.30 -14.33
C ASP A 782 -17.07 -26.33 -15.29
N GLY A 783 -15.94 -25.75 -14.88
CA GLY A 783 -15.52 -24.44 -15.41
C GLY A 783 -14.95 -24.38 -16.83
N GLY A 784 -14.68 -23.14 -17.23
CA GLY A 784 -14.40 -22.72 -18.59
C GLY A 784 -12.93 -22.85 -18.99
N MET A 785 -12.58 -22.21 -20.10
CA MET A 785 -11.19 -22.04 -20.52
C MET A 785 -11.02 -20.69 -21.18
N LEU A 786 -10.02 -19.94 -20.75
CA LEU A 786 -9.52 -18.74 -21.41
C LEU A 786 -8.03 -18.91 -21.70
N LYS A 787 -7.68 -18.90 -22.98
CA LYS A 787 -6.29 -18.93 -23.44
C LYS A 787 -5.99 -17.70 -24.28
N TYR A 788 -4.94 -16.99 -23.91
CA TYR A 788 -4.29 -15.98 -24.71
C TYR A 788 -3.04 -16.53 -25.40
N SER A 789 -2.62 -15.91 -26.50
CA SER A 789 -1.38 -16.26 -27.20
C SER A 789 -0.85 -14.99 -27.88
N GLY A 790 0.35 -14.55 -27.52
CA GLY A 790 0.78 -13.19 -27.79
C GLY A 790 2.12 -12.83 -27.17
N GLY A 791 2.46 -11.55 -27.27
CA GLY A 791 3.58 -10.95 -26.54
C GLY A 791 3.18 -9.61 -25.92
N GLU A 792 1.89 -9.44 -25.70
CA GLU A 792 1.25 -8.27 -25.12
C GLU A 792 0.89 -8.61 -23.68
N HIS A 793 0.88 -7.61 -22.81
CA HIS A 793 0.60 -7.73 -21.38
C HIS A 793 -0.91 -7.82 -21.17
N VAL A 794 -1.40 -8.95 -20.64
CA VAL A 794 -2.84 -9.17 -20.52
C VAL A 794 -3.29 -9.43 -19.10
N VAL A 795 -4.52 -9.01 -18.81
CA VAL A 795 -5.27 -9.44 -17.63
C VAL A 795 -6.29 -10.49 -18.06
N LEU A 796 -6.22 -11.67 -17.46
CA LEU A 796 -7.15 -12.77 -17.66
C LEU A 796 -7.97 -12.97 -16.38
N GLY A 797 -9.28 -12.73 -16.46
CA GLY A 797 -10.20 -12.97 -15.35
C GLY A 797 -11.00 -14.26 -15.52
N GLY A 798 -11.11 -15.01 -14.43
CA GLY A 798 -11.84 -16.25 -14.27
C GLY A 798 -13.31 -16.02 -13.92
N THR A 799 -13.86 -16.95 -13.14
CA THR A 799 -15.25 -17.03 -12.69
C THR A 799 -15.28 -17.70 -11.32
N GLU A 800 -16.44 -17.78 -10.67
CA GLU A 800 -16.61 -18.52 -9.40
C GLU A 800 -16.64 -20.06 -9.57
N GLY A 801 -16.13 -20.59 -10.67
CA GLY A 801 -16.10 -22.03 -10.94
C GLY A 801 -14.82 -22.49 -11.63
N ASN A 802 -14.64 -23.80 -11.73
CA ASN A 802 -13.36 -24.48 -11.95
C ASN A 802 -12.73 -24.23 -13.35
N ASP A 803 -11.99 -23.14 -13.50
CA ASP A 803 -11.54 -22.55 -14.75
C ASP A 803 -10.16 -23.04 -15.21
N ARG A 804 -9.82 -22.67 -16.45
CA ARG A 804 -8.51 -22.90 -17.03
C ARG A 804 -7.98 -21.66 -17.73
N LEU A 805 -7.00 -21.02 -17.12
CA LEU A 805 -6.41 -19.78 -17.60
C LEU A 805 -5.00 -20.04 -18.16
N TYR A 806 -4.74 -19.57 -19.38
CA TYR A 806 -3.44 -19.71 -20.04
C TYR A 806 -2.99 -18.36 -20.62
N GLY A 807 -1.91 -17.81 -20.09
CA GLY A 807 -1.12 -16.76 -20.74
C GLY A 807 -0.12 -17.33 -21.77
N ASP A 808 0.81 -16.50 -22.25
CA ASP A 808 1.86 -16.94 -23.18
C ASP A 808 3.18 -16.19 -22.95
N LYS A 809 3.30 -14.99 -23.50
CA LYS A 809 4.43 -14.09 -23.22
C LYS A 809 3.89 -12.72 -22.90
N GLY A 810 4.66 -12.01 -22.11
CA GLY A 810 4.28 -10.72 -21.57
C GLY A 810 4.26 -10.84 -20.05
N ILE A 811 4.32 -9.70 -19.38
CA ILE A 811 4.01 -9.57 -17.96
C ILE A 811 2.48 -9.61 -17.85
N ASP A 812 1.94 -10.77 -17.55
CA ASP A 812 0.51 -11.07 -17.52
C ASP A 812 -0.02 -11.11 -16.07
N THR A 813 -1.33 -10.85 -15.91
CA THR A 813 -2.05 -11.04 -14.65
C THR A 813 -3.16 -12.07 -14.85
N LEU A 814 -3.22 -13.08 -14.00
CA LEU A 814 -4.29 -14.08 -13.97
C LEU A 814 -5.04 -14.00 -12.64
N TRP A 815 -6.36 -13.84 -12.72
CA TRP A 815 -7.31 -13.94 -11.59
C TRP A 815 -8.19 -15.18 -11.81
N GLY A 816 -8.05 -16.20 -10.97
CA GLY A 816 -8.89 -17.41 -11.00
C GLY A 816 -10.29 -17.18 -10.42
N ASP A 817 -10.33 -16.39 -9.34
CA ASP A 817 -11.50 -16.06 -8.52
C ASP A 817 -11.90 -17.19 -7.57
N GLY A 818 -12.92 -17.98 -7.90
CA GLY A 818 -13.40 -19.04 -7.01
C GLY A 818 -13.53 -20.37 -7.75
N GLY A 819 -13.50 -21.48 -7.01
CA GLY A 819 -13.54 -22.82 -7.59
C GLY A 819 -12.13 -23.40 -7.80
N ASP A 820 -12.06 -24.68 -8.17
CA ASP A 820 -10.80 -25.42 -8.33
C ASP A 820 -10.17 -25.15 -9.71
N ASP A 821 -9.26 -24.18 -9.81
CA ASP A 821 -8.73 -23.66 -11.06
C ASP A 821 -7.43 -24.34 -11.53
N TYR A 822 -7.15 -24.19 -12.83
CA TYR A 822 -5.83 -24.45 -13.40
C TYR A 822 -5.30 -23.19 -14.08
N LEU A 823 -4.18 -22.67 -13.59
CA LEU A 823 -3.57 -21.43 -14.05
C LEU A 823 -2.15 -21.67 -14.58
N ASN A 824 -1.87 -21.12 -15.76
CA ASN A 824 -0.54 -21.12 -16.37
C ASN A 824 -0.28 -19.73 -16.96
N ALA A 825 0.60 -18.96 -16.34
CA ALA A 825 0.86 -17.57 -16.74
C ALA A 825 1.77 -17.48 -17.97
N GLY A 826 2.79 -18.34 -18.03
CA GLY A 826 3.45 -18.67 -19.29
C GLY A 826 4.93 -18.34 -19.26
N THR A 827 5.32 -17.15 -19.69
CA THR A 827 6.71 -16.73 -19.65
C THR A 827 6.81 -15.24 -19.38
N GLU A 828 7.89 -14.84 -18.71
CA GLU A 828 8.27 -13.46 -18.36
C GLU A 828 8.10 -13.16 -16.88
N SER A 829 7.32 -12.19 -16.44
CA SER A 829 7.19 -11.90 -15.00
C SER A 829 5.74 -11.61 -14.71
N ASP A 830 5.05 -12.58 -14.14
CA ASP A 830 3.60 -12.62 -14.08
C ASP A 830 3.08 -12.46 -12.65
N GLN A 831 1.81 -12.09 -12.55
CA GLN A 831 1.06 -12.03 -11.30
C GLN A 831 -0.09 -13.04 -11.35
N VAL A 832 -0.06 -14.03 -10.48
CA VAL A 832 -1.09 -15.08 -10.42
C VAL A 832 -1.82 -15.02 -9.07
N TYR A 833 -3.14 -14.92 -9.14
CA TYR A 833 -4.07 -15.01 -8.02
C TYR A 833 -5.04 -16.15 -8.34
N ALA A 834 -4.88 -17.32 -7.71
CA ALA A 834 -5.79 -18.43 -7.98
C ALA A 834 -7.14 -18.22 -7.26
N GLY A 835 -7.11 -17.94 -5.95
CA GLY A 835 -8.28 -17.43 -5.22
C GLY A 835 -8.83 -18.42 -4.21
N ASP A 836 -10.15 -18.59 -4.15
CA ASP A 836 -10.80 -19.55 -3.24
C ASP A 836 -11.02 -20.89 -3.96
N GLY A 837 -10.39 -21.99 -3.57
CA GLY A 837 -10.55 -23.30 -4.22
C GLY A 837 -9.32 -24.20 -4.04
N ASP A 838 -9.42 -25.48 -4.40
CA ASP A 838 -8.22 -26.34 -4.48
C ASP A 838 -7.54 -26.15 -5.85
N ASP A 839 -6.62 -25.20 -5.96
CA ASP A 839 -6.09 -24.71 -7.24
C ASP A 839 -4.81 -25.41 -7.72
N ILE A 840 -4.53 -25.29 -9.02
CA ILE A 840 -3.28 -25.74 -9.63
C ILE A 840 -2.64 -24.60 -10.42
N ILE A 841 -1.52 -24.09 -9.92
CA ILE A 841 -0.67 -23.12 -10.60
C ILE A 841 0.56 -23.84 -11.18
N GLU A 842 0.72 -23.78 -12.51
CA GLU A 842 1.91 -24.26 -13.22
C GLU A 842 2.56 -23.10 -13.95
N ASP A 843 3.62 -22.53 -13.39
CA ASP A 843 4.50 -21.62 -14.12
C ASP A 843 5.79 -22.33 -14.60
N PRO A 844 6.12 -22.27 -15.91
CA PRO A 844 7.32 -22.92 -16.43
C PRO A 844 8.57 -22.01 -16.44
N PHE A 845 8.43 -20.68 -16.52
CA PHE A 845 9.53 -19.73 -16.66
C PHE A 845 9.14 -18.31 -16.25
N GLY A 846 9.94 -17.68 -15.41
CA GLY A 846 9.77 -16.26 -15.15
C GLY A 846 10.33 -15.85 -13.82
N ASP A 847 10.28 -14.55 -13.53
CA ASP A 847 10.43 -14.09 -12.15
C ASP A 847 9.03 -13.68 -11.69
N ASP A 848 8.29 -14.63 -11.10
CA ASP A 848 6.84 -14.55 -10.91
C ASP A 848 6.40 -14.38 -9.46
N PHE A 849 5.20 -13.84 -9.28
CA PHE A 849 4.49 -13.88 -8.00
C PHE A 849 3.28 -14.80 -8.09
N LEU A 850 3.36 -15.94 -7.39
CA LEU A 850 2.37 -17.01 -7.45
C LEU A 850 1.63 -17.11 -6.12
N ARG A 851 0.29 -16.99 -6.15
CA ARG A 851 -0.56 -17.03 -4.95
C ARG A 851 -1.66 -18.08 -5.15
N GLY A 852 -1.63 -19.13 -4.35
CA GLY A 852 -2.70 -20.13 -4.25
C GLY A 852 -3.98 -19.46 -3.74
N GLY A 853 -4.09 -19.26 -2.43
CA GLY A 853 -5.21 -18.53 -1.85
C GLY A 853 -5.80 -19.26 -0.67
N GLU A 854 -7.10 -19.53 -0.65
CA GLU A 854 -7.72 -20.41 0.34
C GLU A 854 -8.10 -21.73 -0.32
N GLY A 855 -7.79 -22.86 0.31
CA GLY A 855 -8.00 -24.20 -0.26
C GLY A 855 -6.68 -24.96 -0.34
N ASN A 856 -6.70 -26.22 -0.79
CA ASN A 856 -5.50 -27.06 -0.83
C ASN A 856 -4.85 -26.98 -2.22
N ASP A 857 -3.83 -26.14 -2.33
CA ASP A 857 -3.29 -25.72 -3.61
C ASP A 857 -2.09 -26.56 -4.07
N VAL A 858 -1.85 -26.56 -5.38
CA VAL A 858 -0.66 -27.12 -6.01
C VAL A 858 0.05 -26.02 -6.79
N VAL A 859 1.20 -25.57 -6.30
CA VAL A 859 1.96 -24.46 -6.91
C VAL A 859 3.31 -24.93 -7.42
N SER A 860 3.63 -24.67 -8.68
CA SER A 860 4.93 -25.04 -9.30
C SER A 860 5.51 -23.86 -10.09
N GLY A 861 6.63 -23.28 -9.64
CA GLY A 861 7.25 -22.08 -10.24
C GLY A 861 8.31 -22.32 -11.33
N GLY A 862 8.75 -23.55 -11.57
CA GLY A 862 9.67 -23.80 -12.70
C GLY A 862 11.03 -23.07 -12.60
N SER A 863 11.45 -22.36 -13.65
CA SER A 863 12.75 -21.68 -13.72
C SER A 863 12.62 -20.17 -13.55
N GLY A 864 13.58 -19.54 -12.88
CA GLY A 864 13.60 -18.11 -12.54
C GLY A 864 13.36 -17.82 -11.05
N LEU A 865 13.31 -16.55 -10.66
CA LEU A 865 13.29 -16.11 -9.26
C LEU A 865 11.86 -15.80 -8.82
N ASP A 866 11.14 -16.81 -8.34
CA ASP A 866 9.74 -16.64 -7.93
C ASP A 866 9.59 -16.44 -6.43
N ILE A 867 8.54 -15.68 -6.10
CA ILE A 867 7.98 -15.57 -4.76
C ILE A 867 6.64 -16.30 -4.79
N MET A 868 6.51 -17.33 -3.94
CA MET A 868 5.39 -18.26 -3.96
C MET A 868 4.68 -18.28 -2.61
N PHE A 869 3.34 -18.20 -2.64
CA PHE A 869 2.46 -18.29 -1.48
C PHE A 869 1.46 -19.43 -1.67
N GLY A 870 1.41 -20.38 -0.73
CA GLY A 870 0.36 -21.40 -0.65
C GLY A 870 -0.95 -20.74 -0.22
N GLY A 871 -0.98 -20.27 1.03
CA GLY A 871 -2.10 -19.52 1.57
C GLY A 871 -2.73 -20.25 2.75
N GLY A 872 -4.02 -20.53 2.72
CA GLY A 872 -4.67 -21.30 3.78
C GLY A 872 -5.12 -22.65 3.26
N GLY A 873 -4.64 -23.78 3.79
CA GLY A 873 -4.92 -25.05 3.16
C GLY A 873 -4.11 -26.25 3.63
N GLN A 874 -3.82 -27.15 2.70
CA GLN A 874 -2.80 -28.19 2.80
C GLN A 874 -2.10 -28.23 1.44
N ASP A 875 -1.12 -27.37 1.30
CA ASP A 875 -0.59 -26.97 0.01
C ASP A 875 0.58 -27.87 -0.39
N PHE A 876 0.75 -28.02 -1.70
CA PHE A 876 1.86 -28.74 -2.30
C PHE A 876 2.62 -27.81 -3.23
N MET A 877 3.81 -27.39 -2.80
CA MET A 877 4.57 -26.37 -3.52
C MET A 877 5.93 -26.91 -4.01
N VAL A 878 6.30 -26.57 -5.25
CA VAL A 878 7.56 -27.01 -5.88
C VAL A 878 8.32 -25.84 -6.52
N GLY A 879 9.54 -25.58 -6.06
CA GLY A 879 10.34 -24.42 -6.47
C GLY A 879 11.14 -24.58 -7.77
N GLY A 880 11.36 -25.79 -8.28
CA GLY A 880 12.04 -25.97 -9.58
C GLY A 880 13.58 -25.85 -9.52
N THR A 881 14.22 -25.07 -10.40
CA THR A 881 15.71 -25.11 -10.55
C THR A 881 16.50 -23.94 -10.00
N ASP A 882 15.94 -22.73 -10.10
CA ASP A 882 16.57 -21.49 -9.63
C ASP A 882 16.07 -21.14 -8.23
N ALA A 883 16.71 -20.16 -7.58
CA ALA A 883 16.40 -19.77 -6.21
C ALA A 883 14.94 -19.31 -6.05
N LYS A 884 14.28 -19.76 -4.99
CA LYS A 884 12.90 -19.42 -4.63
C LYS A 884 12.76 -18.86 -3.23
N GLU A 885 11.73 -18.04 -3.05
CA GLU A 885 11.18 -17.72 -1.75
C GLU A 885 9.77 -18.30 -1.65
N MET A 886 9.53 -19.18 -0.68
CA MET A 886 8.28 -19.94 -0.56
C MET A 886 7.71 -19.80 0.84
N PHE A 887 6.46 -19.37 0.92
CA PHE A 887 5.66 -19.25 2.13
C PHE A 887 4.46 -20.20 1.99
N ALA A 888 4.40 -21.25 2.79
CA ALA A 888 3.31 -22.23 2.69
C ALA A 888 2.01 -21.67 3.26
N GLY A 889 2.09 -21.02 4.42
CA GLY A 889 0.98 -20.30 5.03
C GLY A 889 0.32 -21.09 6.16
N ARG A 890 -1.01 -21.08 6.23
CA ARG A 890 -1.75 -21.75 7.31
C ARG A 890 -2.11 -23.16 6.86
N GLY A 891 -1.72 -24.17 7.61
CA GLY A 891 -2.12 -25.53 7.30
C GLY A 891 -1.01 -26.54 7.49
N ASN A 892 -1.18 -27.73 6.92
CA ASN A 892 -0.13 -28.75 6.98
C ASN A 892 0.36 -28.98 5.56
N ASP A 893 1.50 -28.39 5.25
CA ASP A 893 1.93 -28.15 3.89
C ASP A 893 3.12 -29.04 3.51
N PHE A 894 3.35 -29.16 2.20
CA PHE A 894 4.49 -29.83 1.64
C PHE A 894 5.24 -28.90 0.70
N LEU A 895 6.51 -28.63 1.02
CA LEU A 895 7.39 -27.79 0.24
C LEU A 895 8.53 -28.63 -0.32
N LEU A 896 8.78 -28.51 -1.62
CA LEU A 896 9.94 -29.05 -2.28
C LEU A 896 10.70 -27.94 -3.01
N GLY A 897 11.81 -27.55 -2.42
CA GLY A 897 12.82 -26.71 -3.05
C GLY A 897 13.51 -27.40 -4.23
N GLY A 898 14.55 -26.74 -4.70
CA GLY A 898 15.16 -27.01 -6.00
C GLY A 898 16.64 -27.31 -5.95
N SER A 899 17.30 -26.97 -7.05
CA SER A 899 18.77 -26.86 -7.09
C SER A 899 19.26 -25.45 -6.78
N GLY A 900 18.33 -24.53 -6.48
CA GLY A 900 18.56 -23.12 -6.20
C GLY A 900 19.21 -22.90 -4.85
N SER A 901 19.13 -21.68 -4.33
CA SER A 901 19.44 -21.41 -2.92
C SER A 901 18.14 -20.86 -2.38
N ASP A 902 17.38 -21.72 -1.72
CA ASP A 902 15.96 -21.48 -1.48
C ASP A 902 15.71 -21.01 -0.05
N GLY A 903 14.77 -20.08 0.10
CA GLY A 903 14.16 -19.71 1.37
C GLY A 903 12.81 -20.40 1.47
N LEU A 904 12.71 -21.43 2.32
CA LEU A 904 11.50 -22.22 2.49
C LEU A 904 10.96 -22.00 3.90
N MET A 905 9.70 -21.57 3.99
CA MET A 905 9.01 -21.29 5.25
C MET A 905 7.70 -22.09 5.27
N GLY A 906 7.58 -23.00 6.24
CA GLY A 906 6.35 -23.78 6.46
C GLY A 906 5.20 -22.90 6.93
N ASN A 907 5.50 -21.96 7.83
CA ASN A 907 4.51 -21.11 8.51
C ASN A 907 3.63 -21.95 9.46
N GLU A 908 2.38 -21.57 9.71
CA GLU A 908 1.59 -22.22 10.76
C GLU A 908 1.16 -23.65 10.39
N GLY A 909 1.62 -24.64 11.15
CA GLY A 909 1.03 -25.98 11.23
C GLY A 909 2.07 -27.08 11.28
N ASP A 910 1.73 -28.32 10.92
CA ASP A 910 2.72 -29.42 10.92
C ASP A 910 3.18 -29.70 9.47
N ASP A 911 4.37 -29.22 9.11
CA ASP A 911 4.82 -29.15 7.72
C ASP A 911 5.88 -30.19 7.35
N TRP A 912 5.99 -30.45 6.04
CA TRP A 912 7.07 -31.23 5.45
C TRP A 912 7.83 -30.41 4.42
N ILE A 913 9.09 -30.08 4.73
CA ILE A 913 9.92 -29.21 3.90
C ILE A 913 11.12 -30.00 3.38
N GLU A 914 11.32 -30.02 2.07
CA GLU A 914 12.50 -30.60 1.40
C GLU A 914 13.30 -29.51 0.66
N GLY A 915 14.50 -29.17 1.16
CA GLY A 915 15.35 -28.11 0.58
C GLY A 915 15.86 -28.41 -0.83
N GLY A 916 16.28 -29.65 -1.08
CA GLY A 916 16.78 -30.07 -2.38
C GLY A 916 18.30 -30.18 -2.43
N ASP A 917 18.94 -29.74 -3.52
CA ASP A 917 20.40 -29.83 -3.72
C ASP A 917 21.12 -28.50 -3.41
N GLY A 918 20.39 -27.48 -2.95
CA GLY A 918 20.78 -26.08 -2.81
C GLY A 918 21.58 -25.72 -1.56
N PHE A 919 21.84 -24.42 -1.38
CA PHE A 919 22.18 -23.88 -0.05
C PHE A 919 20.91 -23.26 0.50
N ASP A 920 20.20 -24.01 1.31
CA ASP A 920 18.81 -23.69 1.62
C ASP A 920 18.66 -23.23 3.07
N SER A 921 17.70 -22.34 3.28
CA SER A 921 17.18 -21.98 4.60
C SER A 921 15.81 -22.64 4.72
N VAL A 922 15.67 -23.58 5.67
CA VAL A 922 14.39 -24.26 5.94
C VAL A 922 13.90 -23.87 7.32
N THR A 923 12.74 -23.25 7.36
CA THR A 923 12.10 -22.74 8.57
C THR A 923 10.77 -23.45 8.75
N GLY A 924 10.53 -24.03 9.92
CA GLY A 924 9.24 -24.61 10.27
C GLY A 924 8.15 -23.55 10.27
N GLU A 925 8.40 -22.46 11.00
CA GLU A 925 7.39 -21.45 11.32
C GLU A 925 7.73 -20.07 10.69
N ASN A 926 7.19 -18.97 11.25
CA ASN A 926 7.29 -17.59 10.73
C ASN A 926 8.64 -16.86 10.92
N SER A 927 9.71 -17.56 11.25
CA SER A 927 11.07 -17.06 11.53
C SER A 927 11.11 -15.94 12.59
N ASN A 928 10.69 -16.24 13.82
CA ASN A 928 10.62 -15.24 14.88
C ASN A 928 12.01 -14.86 15.44
N LEU A 929 12.40 -13.58 15.29
CA LEU A 929 13.70 -13.03 15.73
C LEU A 929 14.10 -13.31 17.18
N PHE A 930 13.13 -13.28 18.09
CA PHE A 930 13.41 -13.41 19.52
C PHE A 930 13.43 -14.86 19.97
N PHE A 931 13.24 -15.79 19.03
CA PHE A 931 13.30 -17.22 19.23
C PHE A 931 12.34 -17.69 20.33
N ASN A 932 11.12 -17.17 20.30
CA ASN A 932 10.04 -17.46 21.25
C ASN A 932 8.67 -17.48 20.57
N SER A 933 8.61 -18.06 19.37
CA SER A 933 7.36 -18.15 18.60
C SER A 933 6.25 -18.81 19.43
N PRO A 934 5.05 -18.21 19.53
CA PRO A 934 3.92 -18.81 20.22
C PRO A 934 3.17 -19.85 19.38
N ILE A 935 3.50 -19.95 18.09
CA ILE A 935 2.93 -20.92 17.15
C ILE A 935 3.62 -22.27 17.43
N ILE A 936 2.87 -23.36 17.34
CA ILE A 936 3.40 -24.71 17.60
C ILE A 936 3.12 -25.57 16.37
N GLY A 937 4.19 -25.96 15.69
CA GLY A 937 4.21 -26.81 14.51
C GLY A 937 5.26 -27.90 14.67
N ASN A 938 4.90 -29.15 14.38
CA ASN A 938 5.82 -30.29 14.52
C ASN A 938 6.32 -30.70 13.14
N ASP A 939 7.47 -30.18 12.76
CA ASP A 939 7.87 -30.16 11.36
C ASP A 939 8.86 -31.25 10.98
N ILE A 940 8.84 -31.60 9.70
CA ILE A 940 9.84 -32.46 9.08
C ILE A 940 10.65 -31.62 8.11
N LEU A 941 11.85 -31.25 8.53
CA LEU A 941 12.77 -30.41 7.77
C LEU A 941 13.87 -31.28 7.15
N ASN A 942 13.88 -31.40 5.83
CA ASN A 942 14.83 -32.23 5.08
C ASN A 942 15.66 -31.38 4.11
N GLY A 943 16.83 -30.95 4.55
CA GLY A 943 17.75 -30.16 3.71
C GLY A 943 18.27 -30.89 2.47
N GLY A 944 18.12 -32.21 2.36
CA GLY A 944 18.50 -32.95 1.15
C GLY A 944 20.02 -33.06 0.96
N GLY A 945 20.61 -32.20 0.11
CA GLY A 945 22.03 -32.16 -0.24
C GLY A 945 22.67 -30.81 0.05
N ASN A 946 24.01 -30.74 0.09
CA ASN A 946 24.80 -29.55 0.42
C ASN A 946 24.58 -29.03 1.87
N ASP A 947 25.01 -27.79 2.13
CA ASP A 947 24.96 -27.12 3.42
C ASP A 947 23.56 -26.48 3.58
N THR A 948 22.91 -26.68 4.73
CA THR A 948 21.56 -26.18 5.00
C THR A 948 21.51 -25.52 6.38
N ASP A 949 20.79 -24.41 6.48
CA ASP A 949 20.41 -23.78 7.74
C ASP A 949 18.97 -24.19 8.08
N TYR A 950 18.81 -24.95 9.16
CA TYR A 950 17.52 -25.41 9.69
C TYR A 950 17.10 -24.56 10.88
N ASP A 951 15.86 -24.12 10.88
CA ASP A 951 15.21 -23.40 11.97
C ASP A 951 13.86 -24.04 12.28
N GLY A 952 13.80 -24.91 13.30
CA GLY A 952 12.57 -25.62 13.71
C GLY A 952 11.60 -24.78 14.54
N GLU A 953 12.12 -23.74 15.19
CA GLU A 953 11.34 -22.84 16.04
C GLU A 953 10.60 -23.47 17.23
N SER A 954 9.31 -23.75 17.11
CA SER A 954 8.46 -24.13 18.23
C SER A 954 7.67 -25.38 17.90
N GLY A 955 7.98 -26.48 18.56
CA GLY A 955 7.33 -27.77 18.38
C GLY A 955 8.32 -28.93 18.47
N ASP A 956 7.86 -30.16 18.26
CA ASP A 956 8.76 -31.32 18.25
C ASP A 956 9.24 -31.62 16.82
N ASP A 957 10.40 -31.10 16.43
CA ASP A 957 10.84 -31.15 15.03
C ASP A 957 11.79 -32.29 14.67
N ILE A 958 11.80 -32.65 13.38
CA ILE A 958 12.74 -33.62 12.80
C ILE A 958 13.54 -32.99 11.67
N MET A 959 14.83 -32.76 11.93
CA MET A 959 15.79 -32.26 10.95
C MET A 959 16.58 -33.42 10.30
N ILE A 960 16.22 -33.76 9.07
CA ILE A 960 16.89 -34.77 8.24
C ILE A 960 18.11 -34.16 7.55
N GLN A 961 19.29 -34.65 7.91
CA GLN A 961 20.57 -34.10 7.47
C GLN A 961 20.94 -34.54 6.06
N GLY A 962 21.56 -33.62 5.33
CA GLY A 962 22.18 -33.85 4.03
C GLY A 962 23.71 -33.94 4.06
N ALA A 963 24.29 -34.18 2.89
CA ALA A 963 25.74 -34.14 2.72
C ALA A 963 26.24 -32.69 2.67
N GLY A 964 26.90 -32.22 3.72
CA GLY A 964 27.41 -30.84 3.80
C GLY A 964 27.84 -30.50 5.22
N ILE A 965 27.87 -29.21 5.52
CA ILE A 965 27.95 -28.67 6.88
C ILE A 965 26.57 -28.17 7.24
N GLN A 966 25.96 -28.81 8.23
CA GLN A 966 24.60 -28.45 8.65
C GLN A 966 24.59 -27.52 9.86
N ARG A 967 23.63 -26.60 9.89
CA ARG A 967 23.32 -25.78 11.07
C ARG A 967 21.90 -26.08 11.50
N ASN A 968 21.77 -26.74 12.64
CA ASN A 968 20.48 -27.12 13.21
C ASN A 968 20.15 -26.21 14.38
N ASN A 969 19.03 -25.49 14.30
CA ASN A 969 18.44 -24.73 15.38
C ASN A 969 17.06 -25.35 15.71
N GLY A 970 16.96 -26.10 16.81
CA GLY A 970 15.70 -26.75 17.21
C GLY A 970 14.80 -25.84 18.06
N MET A 971 15.41 -24.97 18.87
CA MET A 971 14.71 -24.00 19.71
C MET A 971 13.79 -24.62 20.78
N ALA A 972 12.46 -24.47 20.68
CA ALA A 972 11.50 -24.82 21.71
C ALA A 972 10.76 -26.10 21.32
N GLY A 973 10.66 -27.05 22.26
CA GLY A 973 10.15 -28.40 21.99
C GLY A 973 11.28 -29.41 21.83
N PHE A 974 10.94 -30.67 21.52
CA PHE A 974 11.90 -31.77 21.54
C PHE A 974 12.40 -32.13 20.15
N ASP A 975 13.58 -31.61 19.80
CA ASP A 975 14.06 -31.66 18.42
C ASP A 975 15.01 -32.79 18.13
N TRP A 976 14.95 -33.27 16.88
CA TRP A 976 15.67 -34.44 16.44
C TRP A 976 16.45 -34.22 15.16
N VAL A 977 17.77 -34.36 15.25
CA VAL A 977 18.65 -34.47 14.08
C VAL A 977 18.81 -35.93 13.64
N ILE A 978 18.52 -36.25 12.38
CA ILE A 978 18.66 -37.61 11.84
C ILE A 978 19.54 -37.64 10.59
N HIS A 979 20.49 -38.58 10.53
CA HIS A 979 21.40 -38.76 9.38
C HIS A 979 20.83 -39.68 8.28
N GLN A 980 19.50 -39.78 8.20
CA GLN A 980 18.84 -40.66 7.25
C GLN A 980 19.12 -40.21 5.82
N GLY A 981 19.68 -41.11 5.01
CA GLY A 981 20.02 -40.81 3.61
C GLY A 981 21.51 -40.55 3.39
N ASP A 982 22.26 -40.27 4.46
CA ASP A 982 23.70 -39.99 4.37
C ASP A 982 24.47 -41.07 3.62
N THR A 983 25.44 -40.61 2.81
CA THR A 983 26.29 -41.49 2.00
C THR A 983 27.54 -41.96 2.74
N THR A 984 27.88 -41.32 3.87
CA THR A 984 29.03 -41.63 4.72
C THR A 984 28.63 -41.83 6.18
N ALA A 985 29.55 -42.32 7.01
CA ALA A 985 29.30 -42.43 8.44
C ALA A 985 29.23 -41.05 9.09
N ALA A 986 28.20 -40.82 9.90
CA ALA A 986 27.98 -39.57 10.60
C ALA A 986 28.99 -39.40 11.74
N ASN A 987 29.43 -38.17 11.94
CA ASN A 987 30.19 -37.76 13.12
C ASN A 987 29.55 -36.49 13.66
N SER A 988 28.51 -36.65 14.47
CA SER A 988 27.68 -35.58 15.00
C SER A 988 27.80 -35.48 16.52
N ASP A 989 27.71 -34.25 17.02
CA ASP A 989 27.94 -33.88 18.41
C ASP A 989 26.99 -32.76 18.81
N LEU A 990 25.98 -33.11 19.62
CA LEU A 990 24.99 -32.16 20.13
C LEU A 990 25.61 -31.10 21.06
N GLY A 991 26.85 -31.28 21.52
CA GLY A 991 27.58 -30.29 22.30
C GLY A 991 28.28 -29.20 21.47
N LEU A 992 28.28 -29.31 20.13
CA LEU A 992 28.86 -28.30 19.24
C LEU A 992 27.83 -27.24 18.84
N SER A 993 27.81 -26.14 19.59
CA SER A 993 26.96 -24.97 19.30
C SER A 993 27.37 -24.23 18.02
N ALA A 994 26.40 -23.55 17.40
CA ALA A 994 26.57 -22.60 16.29
C ALA A 994 27.72 -21.59 16.51
N ALA A 995 27.95 -21.14 17.75
CA ALA A 995 28.94 -20.11 18.11
C ALA A 995 30.41 -20.60 18.16
N VAL A 996 30.68 -21.89 17.92
CA VAL A 996 32.05 -22.43 17.98
C VAL A 996 32.87 -21.98 16.75
N ASN A 997 33.82 -21.07 16.97
CA ASN A 997 34.68 -20.51 15.91
C ASN A 997 36.08 -21.15 15.81
N GLN A 998 36.29 -22.32 16.43
CA GLN A 998 37.58 -23.00 16.37
C GLN A 998 37.77 -23.67 15.01
N GLN A 999 38.92 -23.44 14.38
CA GLN A 999 39.27 -24.00 13.06
C GLN A 999 39.08 -25.53 12.98
N ALA A 1000 39.22 -26.26 14.10
CA ALA A 1000 39.05 -27.70 14.15
C ALA A 1000 37.59 -28.17 13.96
N PHE A 1001 36.61 -27.27 14.09
CA PHE A 1001 35.18 -27.58 14.05
C PHE A 1001 34.45 -26.84 12.91
N THR A 1002 35.15 -26.06 12.09
CA THR A 1002 34.56 -25.28 10.99
C THR A 1002 33.89 -26.14 9.92
N LEU A 1003 34.27 -27.41 9.78
CA LEU A 1003 33.71 -28.36 8.82
C LEU A 1003 32.86 -29.44 9.51
N ARG A 1004 32.23 -29.11 10.63
CA ARG A 1004 31.34 -30.01 11.36
C ARG A 1004 29.98 -29.37 11.51
N ASP A 1005 28.96 -30.21 11.52
CA ASP A 1005 27.59 -29.83 11.82
C ASP A 1005 27.51 -29.20 13.21
N ARG A 1006 26.63 -28.21 13.32
CA ARG A 1006 26.41 -27.43 14.54
C ARG A 1006 24.95 -27.57 14.95
N ASN A 1007 24.73 -27.70 16.24
CA ASN A 1007 23.41 -27.91 16.82
C ASN A 1007 23.22 -26.89 17.93
N ASP A 1008 22.09 -26.21 17.93
CA ASP A 1008 21.63 -25.39 19.04
C ASP A 1008 20.23 -25.85 19.44
N LEU A 1009 20.02 -26.02 20.74
CA LEU A 1009 18.74 -26.47 21.30
C LEU A 1009 18.17 -27.73 20.61
N VAL A 1010 18.98 -28.80 20.52
CA VAL A 1010 18.58 -30.11 19.96
C VAL A 1010 18.83 -31.23 20.99
N GLU A 1011 17.83 -32.08 21.21
CA GLU A 1011 17.81 -33.09 22.28
C GLU A 1011 18.00 -34.52 21.79
N ALA A 1012 17.78 -34.79 20.50
CA ALA A 1012 17.86 -36.12 19.93
C ALA A 1012 18.75 -36.20 18.67
N LEU A 1013 19.45 -37.32 18.54
CA LEU A 1013 20.39 -37.57 17.44
C LEU A 1013 20.34 -39.03 16.98
N SER A 1014 20.05 -39.23 15.69
CA SER A 1014 20.01 -40.56 15.06
C SER A 1014 21.07 -40.70 13.96
N GLY A 1015 21.84 -41.78 14.03
CA GLY A 1015 22.68 -42.29 12.94
C GLY A 1015 21.86 -43.04 11.88
N TRP A 1016 22.55 -43.65 10.91
CA TRP A 1016 21.92 -44.31 9.77
C TRP A 1016 22.30 -45.78 9.61
N LYS A 1017 23.03 -46.14 8.56
CA LYS A 1017 23.37 -47.54 8.22
C LYS A 1017 24.88 -47.83 8.27
N TYR A 1018 25.68 -46.83 8.67
CA TYR A 1018 27.13 -46.90 8.71
C TYR A 1018 27.62 -46.87 10.17
N ALA A 1019 28.94 -46.96 10.38
CA ALA A 1019 29.51 -46.96 11.72
C ALA A 1019 29.64 -45.53 12.25
N ASP A 1020 28.58 -45.03 12.87
CA ASP A 1020 28.43 -43.62 13.19
C ASP A 1020 29.07 -43.26 14.54
N THR A 1021 29.49 -42.01 14.70
CA THR A 1021 29.99 -41.45 15.97
C THR A 1021 29.02 -40.38 16.45
N LEU A 1022 28.25 -40.70 17.49
CA LEU A 1022 27.18 -39.84 17.99
C LEU A 1022 27.52 -39.38 19.41
N THR A 1023 27.64 -38.08 19.62
CA THR A 1023 27.97 -37.51 20.94
C THR A 1023 26.81 -36.69 21.47
N GLY A 1024 26.31 -37.07 22.64
CA GLY A 1024 25.31 -36.30 23.38
C GLY A 1024 25.94 -35.19 24.21
N ARG A 1025 25.11 -34.25 24.64
CA ARG A 1025 25.47 -33.08 25.42
C ARG A 1025 26.12 -33.49 26.74
N GLN A 1026 27.13 -32.72 27.14
CA GLN A 1026 27.83 -32.88 28.42
C GLN A 1026 27.39 -31.84 29.46
N ILE A 1027 26.67 -30.82 29.01
CA ILE A 1027 26.15 -29.71 29.80
C ILE A 1027 24.67 -29.61 29.40
N PRO A 1028 23.73 -29.55 30.36
CA PRO A 1028 22.34 -29.26 30.02
C PRO A 1028 22.28 -27.92 29.29
N LEU A 1029 21.50 -27.82 28.22
CA LEU A 1029 21.16 -26.51 27.68
C LEU A 1029 20.31 -25.80 28.73
N GLY A 1030 20.59 -24.52 28.94
CA GLY A 1030 19.82 -23.75 29.90
C GLY A 1030 18.40 -23.72 29.37
N LEU A 1031 17.44 -24.22 30.15
CA LEU A 1031 16.05 -23.79 30.06
C LEU A 1031 16.06 -22.29 29.79
N VAL A 1032 15.19 -21.80 28.90
CA VAL A 1032 14.63 -20.47 29.09
C VAL A 1032 14.08 -20.49 30.50
N SER A 1033 14.82 -19.91 31.45
CA SER A 1033 14.55 -20.17 32.84
C SER A 1033 13.17 -19.60 33.14
N THR A 1034 12.27 -20.42 33.69
CA THR A 1034 11.01 -19.99 34.31
C THR A 1034 11.23 -19.14 35.58
N GLY A 1035 12.37 -18.46 35.68
CA GLY A 1035 12.77 -17.58 36.77
C GLY A 1035 12.46 -16.11 36.47
N ALA A 1036 12.22 -15.37 37.55
CA ALA A 1036 11.65 -14.02 37.68
C ALA A 1036 12.23 -12.84 36.83
N ASN A 1037 13.10 -13.09 35.84
CA ASN A 1037 13.66 -12.07 34.94
C ASN A 1037 13.30 -12.29 33.46
N PHE A 1038 12.62 -13.37 33.10
CA PHE A 1038 11.76 -13.36 31.92
C PHE A 1038 10.39 -12.96 32.44
N PRO A 1039 9.87 -11.76 32.10
CA PRO A 1039 8.45 -11.54 32.23
C PRO A 1039 7.81 -12.67 31.43
N ASP A 1040 6.88 -13.36 32.07
CA ASP A 1040 5.71 -13.91 31.41
C ASP A 1040 5.23 -12.90 30.36
N LEU A 1041 5.79 -13.00 29.14
CA LEU A 1041 5.59 -12.05 28.05
C LEU A 1041 4.29 -12.35 27.31
N LEU A 1042 3.67 -13.51 27.59
CA LEU A 1042 2.47 -14.02 26.93
C LEU A 1042 1.30 -14.29 27.89
N GLY A 1043 1.48 -14.21 29.21
CA GLY A 1043 0.43 -14.60 30.17
C GLY A 1043 0.15 -16.11 30.19
N ASP A 1044 1.00 -16.91 29.54
CA ASP A 1044 0.77 -18.33 29.31
C ASP A 1044 1.61 -19.18 30.27
N ASP A 1045 0.91 -19.90 31.16
CA ASP A 1045 1.49 -20.87 32.07
C ASP A 1045 1.86 -22.19 31.34
N ASN A 1046 1.68 -22.29 30.01
CA ASN A 1046 1.91 -23.50 29.25
C ASN A 1046 3.41 -23.89 29.20
N PRO A 1047 3.82 -24.92 29.96
CA PRO A 1047 5.22 -25.34 30.03
C PRO A 1047 5.73 -26.00 28.73
N ARG A 1048 4.85 -26.19 27.73
CA ARG A 1048 5.14 -26.82 26.44
C ARG A 1048 5.84 -25.87 25.47
N ILE A 1049 5.48 -24.59 25.47
CA ILE A 1049 5.98 -23.57 24.52
C ILE A 1049 7.42 -23.14 24.83
N LEU A 1050 7.91 -23.38 26.06
CA LEU A 1050 9.17 -22.78 26.54
C LEU A 1050 10.22 -23.80 27.02
N GLY A 1051 10.00 -25.09 26.76
CA GLY A 1051 10.86 -26.16 27.26
C GLY A 1051 11.16 -27.23 26.23
N ASN A 1052 12.41 -27.69 26.19
CA ASN A 1052 12.86 -28.70 25.24
C ASN A 1052 12.52 -30.13 25.68
N ASN A 1053 11.27 -30.35 26.05
CA ASN A 1053 10.80 -31.54 26.73
C ASN A 1053 9.95 -32.39 25.80
N LEU A 1054 10.20 -33.70 25.77
CA LEU A 1054 9.30 -34.63 25.09
C LEU A 1054 8.13 -34.99 25.99
N TYR A 1055 6.91 -34.75 25.52
CA TYR A 1055 5.67 -35.13 26.18
C TYR A 1055 5.04 -36.37 25.52
N GLU A 1056 4.01 -36.93 26.15
CA GLU A 1056 3.40 -38.19 25.72
C GLU A 1056 2.60 -38.04 24.42
N ASP A 1057 2.09 -36.86 24.09
CA ASP A 1057 1.50 -36.56 22.78
C ASP A 1057 2.53 -36.49 21.66
N GLY A 1058 3.69 -35.87 21.86
CA GLY A 1058 4.81 -35.96 20.91
C GLY A 1058 5.21 -37.43 20.65
N VAL A 1059 5.20 -38.27 21.70
CA VAL A 1059 5.39 -39.73 21.56
C VAL A 1059 4.27 -40.42 20.77
N ARG A 1060 3.05 -39.86 20.74
CA ARG A 1060 1.92 -40.40 19.96
C ARG A 1060 1.99 -40.03 18.49
N LEU A 1061 2.63 -38.92 18.12
CA LEU A 1061 2.85 -38.53 16.73
C LEU A 1061 3.65 -39.59 15.98
N ILE A 1062 4.67 -40.17 16.64
CA ILE A 1062 5.58 -41.14 16.00
C ILE A 1062 5.22 -42.58 16.36
N THR A 1063 4.68 -43.31 15.38
CA THR A 1063 4.38 -44.75 15.52
C THR A 1063 5.65 -45.54 15.86
N GLY A 1064 5.66 -46.19 17.03
CA GLY A 1064 6.78 -47.03 17.49
C GLY A 1064 7.79 -46.33 18.41
N LEU A 1065 7.74 -45.00 18.54
CA LEU A 1065 8.62 -44.26 19.45
C LEU A 1065 8.46 -44.71 20.91
N ARG A 1066 7.23 -45.00 21.33
CA ARG A 1066 6.96 -45.56 22.67
C ARG A 1066 7.73 -46.85 22.97
N GLU A 1067 7.90 -47.71 21.97
CA GLU A 1067 8.63 -48.98 22.14
C GLU A 1067 10.13 -48.72 22.33
N LEU A 1068 10.67 -47.74 21.60
CA LEU A 1068 12.05 -47.26 21.76
C LEU A 1068 12.28 -46.63 23.14
N LEU A 1069 11.27 -45.94 23.68
CA LEU A 1069 11.30 -45.31 25.00
C LEU A 1069 10.93 -46.22 26.17
N SER A 1070 10.74 -47.53 25.94
CA SER A 1070 10.33 -48.51 26.96
C SER A 1070 11.27 -48.66 28.18
N PHE A 1071 12.43 -48.01 28.15
CA PHE A 1071 13.34 -47.90 29.29
C PHE A 1071 12.94 -46.82 30.32
N LYS A 1072 11.99 -45.94 29.97
CA LYS A 1072 11.39 -44.91 30.84
C LYS A 1072 10.00 -45.34 31.30
N THR A 1073 9.50 -44.68 32.33
CA THR A 1073 8.15 -44.90 32.88
C THR A 1073 7.49 -43.54 33.10
N TRP A 1074 6.34 -43.32 32.47
CA TRP A 1074 5.50 -42.12 32.57
C TRP A 1074 4.03 -42.53 32.49
N ASP A 1075 3.09 -41.59 32.68
CA ASP A 1075 1.67 -41.87 32.50
C ASP A 1075 1.27 -41.74 31.04
N ALA A 1076 1.27 -42.86 30.34
CA ALA A 1076 0.98 -42.90 28.91
C ALA A 1076 -0.50 -42.62 28.55
N ASN A 1077 -1.39 -42.40 29.53
CA ASN A 1077 -2.77 -41.98 29.27
C ASN A 1077 -2.93 -40.46 29.34
N ASP A 1078 -1.99 -39.77 29.97
CA ASP A 1078 -1.97 -38.33 30.14
C ASP A 1078 -1.10 -37.72 29.04
N ALA A 1079 -1.71 -36.93 28.14
CA ALA A 1079 -0.99 -36.33 27.01
C ALA A 1079 0.13 -35.38 27.49
N ASP A 1080 -0.08 -34.73 28.64
CA ASP A 1080 0.85 -33.78 29.27
C ASP A 1080 1.94 -34.47 30.10
N ALA A 1081 2.01 -35.80 30.10
CA ALA A 1081 3.01 -36.51 30.89
C ALA A 1081 4.41 -36.31 30.30
N LEU A 1082 5.28 -35.64 31.05
CA LEU A 1082 6.70 -35.49 30.72
C LEU A 1082 7.38 -36.86 30.55
N VAL A 1083 7.96 -37.09 29.37
CA VAL A 1083 8.67 -38.33 29.01
C VAL A 1083 10.19 -38.14 29.09
N MET A 1084 10.70 -37.08 28.46
CA MET A 1084 12.12 -36.69 28.48
C MET A 1084 12.25 -35.23 28.94
N ASP A 1085 13.22 -34.99 29.82
CA ASP A 1085 13.45 -33.68 30.45
C ASP A 1085 14.69 -33.00 29.83
N GLY A 1086 14.46 -32.05 28.93
CA GLY A 1086 15.49 -31.31 28.20
C GLY A 1086 16.36 -30.41 29.08
N SER A 1087 15.90 -30.09 30.30
CA SER A 1087 16.69 -29.34 31.30
C SER A 1087 17.83 -30.16 31.92
N THR A 1088 17.91 -31.44 31.56
CA THR A 1088 18.96 -32.37 31.95
C THR A 1088 19.73 -32.83 30.71
N THR A 1089 20.83 -33.55 30.89
CA THR A 1089 21.55 -34.19 29.75
C THR A 1089 20.85 -35.49 29.31
N ASP A 1090 19.51 -35.55 29.36
CA ASP A 1090 18.70 -36.71 28.96
C ASP A 1090 18.46 -36.71 27.45
N ASP A 1091 19.54 -36.85 26.67
CA ASP A 1091 19.47 -36.87 25.20
C ASP A 1091 19.04 -38.26 24.68
N LEU A 1092 18.39 -38.29 23.52
CA LEU A 1092 18.05 -39.53 22.83
C LEU A 1092 19.03 -39.82 21.68
N LEU A 1093 19.94 -40.77 21.89
CA LEU A 1093 20.92 -41.20 20.87
C LEU A 1093 20.56 -42.55 20.27
N ILE A 1094 20.30 -42.61 18.97
CA ILE A 1094 19.99 -43.84 18.24
C ILE A 1094 21.07 -44.11 17.19
N GLY A 1095 21.81 -45.22 17.31
CA GLY A 1095 22.89 -45.54 16.36
C GLY A 1095 22.42 -45.98 14.97
N GLY A 1096 21.22 -46.56 14.87
CA GLY A 1096 20.73 -47.15 13.62
C GLY A 1096 21.35 -48.53 13.33
N GLY A 1097 21.73 -48.77 12.08
CA GLY A 1097 22.46 -49.95 11.66
C GLY A 1097 23.95 -49.64 11.49
N GLY A 1098 24.83 -50.53 11.94
CA GLY A 1098 26.25 -50.23 11.91
C GLY A 1098 26.95 -50.74 13.16
N ALA A 1099 28.21 -50.31 13.34
CA ALA A 1099 28.96 -50.53 14.57
C ALA A 1099 29.25 -49.18 15.20
N ASP A 1100 28.24 -48.65 15.89
CA ASP A 1100 28.21 -47.24 16.27
C ASP A 1100 28.97 -46.97 17.57
N ALA A 1101 29.56 -45.78 17.66
CA ALA A 1101 30.26 -45.29 18.81
C ALA A 1101 29.52 -44.09 19.40
N SER A 1102 28.68 -44.34 20.41
CA SER A 1102 27.91 -43.31 21.10
C SER A 1102 28.55 -42.91 22.43
N ARG A 1103 28.61 -41.60 22.71
CA ARG A 1103 29.15 -41.03 23.96
C ARG A 1103 28.22 -39.94 24.49
N GLY A 1104 27.64 -40.15 25.67
CA GLY A 1104 26.69 -39.24 26.30
C GLY A 1104 26.20 -39.80 27.62
N ALA A 1105 25.40 -39.06 28.37
CA ALA A 1105 24.92 -39.50 29.69
C ALA A 1105 24.13 -40.82 29.61
N ARG A 1106 23.44 -41.13 28.50
CA ARG A 1106 22.89 -42.45 28.17
C ARG A 1106 22.85 -42.69 26.66
N ALA A 1107 23.36 -43.83 26.21
CA ALA A 1107 23.36 -44.25 24.81
C ALA A 1107 22.73 -45.65 24.68
N THR A 1108 21.73 -45.80 23.81
CA THR A 1108 21.10 -47.09 23.51
C THR A 1108 21.73 -47.69 22.25
N THR A 1109 22.74 -48.55 22.43
CA THR A 1109 23.30 -49.36 21.33
C THR A 1109 22.38 -50.55 21.06
N SER A 1110 21.25 -50.31 20.39
CA SER A 1110 20.33 -51.38 19.97
C SER A 1110 20.75 -51.96 18.63
N SER A 1111 21.51 -53.05 18.63
CA SER A 1111 21.92 -53.77 17.41
C SER A 1111 20.80 -54.62 16.77
N THR A 1112 19.53 -54.31 17.03
CA THR A 1112 18.37 -55.07 16.54
C THR A 1112 17.18 -54.17 16.24
N ALA A 1113 17.34 -53.15 15.39
CA ALA A 1113 16.21 -52.60 14.66
C ALA A 1113 15.95 -53.49 13.43
N THR A 1114 14.84 -54.22 13.46
CA THR A 1114 14.32 -54.92 12.27
C THR A 1114 13.63 -53.85 11.42
N PRO A 1115 13.81 -53.80 10.08
CA PRO A 1115 13.22 -52.73 9.28
C PRO A 1115 11.69 -52.76 9.40
N LEU A 1116 11.11 -51.63 9.79
CA LEU A 1116 9.67 -51.34 9.72
C LEU A 1116 9.28 -51.16 8.25
N CYS A 1117 9.24 -52.26 7.48
CA CYS A 1117 8.48 -52.39 6.24
C CYS A 1117 8.54 -53.83 5.70
N THR A 1118 7.77 -54.76 6.28
CA THR A 1118 7.28 -55.93 5.52
C THR A 1118 5.97 -56.47 6.10
N SER A 1119 4.83 -56.02 5.58
CA SER A 1119 3.59 -56.82 5.59
C SER A 1119 3.31 -57.31 4.17
N SER A 1120 3.93 -58.44 3.78
CA SER A 1120 3.46 -59.22 2.65
C SER A 1120 3.10 -60.64 3.11
N SER A 1121 1.81 -60.87 3.33
CA SER A 1121 1.27 -62.23 3.45
C SER A 1121 -0.07 -62.35 2.74
N ALA A 1122 -0.09 -62.19 1.41
CA ALA A 1122 -0.99 -62.92 0.51
C ALA A 1122 -0.60 -62.67 -0.95
N CYS A 1123 0.21 -63.53 -1.56
CA CYS A 1123 -0.14 -64.25 -2.80
C CYS A 1123 1.06 -65.06 -3.30
N ALA A 1124 0.90 -66.37 -3.43
CA ALA A 1124 1.87 -67.23 -4.11
C ALA A 1124 1.37 -67.58 -5.52
N LYS A 1125 2.26 -67.43 -6.52
CA LYS A 1125 2.21 -67.87 -7.94
C LYS A 1125 1.23 -67.04 -8.82
N THR A 1126 1.61 -66.46 -9.96
CA THR A 1126 2.38 -66.97 -11.12
C THR A 1126 2.97 -65.84 -11.99
N ARG A 1127 4.02 -66.16 -12.76
CA ARG A 1127 4.66 -65.37 -13.86
C ARG A 1127 3.67 -64.68 -14.81
N THR A 1128 3.89 -63.40 -15.13
CA THR A 1128 4.38 -62.80 -16.42
C THR A 1128 4.15 -61.29 -16.39
N GLY A 1129 5.11 -60.51 -16.90
CA GLY A 1129 5.24 -59.08 -16.62
C GLY A 1129 4.28 -58.10 -17.30
N ARG A 1130 4.08 -56.97 -16.62
CA ARG A 1130 3.93 -55.59 -17.10
C ARG A 1130 3.88 -54.70 -15.85
N ALA A 1131 4.55 -53.55 -15.86
CA ALA A 1131 4.37 -52.51 -14.85
C ALA A 1131 2.94 -51.93 -14.93
N PRO A 1132 2.37 -51.52 -13.79
CA PRO A 1132 2.06 -50.09 -13.64
C PRO A 1132 2.27 -49.52 -12.21
N SER A 1133 2.16 -48.19 -12.18
CA SER A 1133 2.20 -47.20 -11.10
C SER A 1133 1.37 -47.49 -9.84
N CYS A 1134 1.71 -46.82 -8.74
CA CYS A 1134 0.82 -46.59 -7.60
C CYS A 1134 1.17 -45.26 -6.92
N SER A 1135 0.22 -44.33 -6.90
CA SER A 1135 0.15 -43.21 -5.96
C SER A 1135 -0.11 -43.72 -4.55
N ALA A 1136 0.23 -42.94 -3.54
CA ALA A 1136 -0.18 -43.15 -2.17
C ALA A 1136 -0.52 -41.81 -1.51
N ARG A 1137 -1.83 -41.56 -1.37
CA ARG A 1137 -2.39 -40.70 -0.33
C ARG A 1137 -1.99 -41.28 1.03
N ILE A 1138 -1.57 -40.44 1.95
CA ILE A 1138 -1.54 -40.72 3.40
C ILE A 1138 -2.32 -39.60 4.07
N ARG A 1139 -3.14 -40.01 5.05
CA ARG A 1139 -4.01 -39.15 5.87
C ARG A 1139 -3.26 -38.63 7.08
#